data_AF-A0ABD5R5E9-F1
#
_entry.id   AF-A0ABD5R5E9-F1
#
_cell.length_a   1.000
_cell.length_b   1.000
_cell.length_c   1.000
_cell.angle_alpha   90.00
_cell.angle_beta   90.00
_cell.angle_gamma   90.00
#
_symmetry.space_group_name_H-M   'P 1'
#
loop_
_entity.id
_entity.type
_entity.pdbx_description
1 polymer ?
#
loop_
_entity_poly.entity_id
_entity_poly.type
_entity_poly.pdbx_seq_one_letter_code
_entity_poly.pdbx_strand_id
1 'polypeptide(L)'
;MREDEFYSVLQAVDDGVQTVHISGQPGVGKSTFLEDLEDELSEWYRTRVLYVREGNTPTTLSQDLLIEARDAVGTLSALINRATGVSVGIGPVSGGVSTDDRARHLRKLASLSESVNEYKRLIFFVDDVHKLDEPEVTRDFLRELSSTLGENVHLITAGRLTFEDADYTVHLETFSREETANYLQEEYPNVDDETIDGVYENLEGHPYYLGLLREAAGDDSTFELPTEDTRDFIERAYLDSMSAEEEEFIRKTAGLAELDEAICSAVLDDVSSTQARRILDSLSTKAVVQELGRSEDTGDRVFKVHDLFQEFLYEQLDNPEQLHRAAFQYYAGRLYDEVEGSEAPMLEGFVYGLLGNAHLEEIYDGDPEVEQFREEVGRLEFEPHERLQLMFGYAPYAPTPGDQSATLLALELDDYTEWIRGLEPEDDGEELKFEFVGVLFDLMRATVRPNTDVDFEESSVEIYESTLQRVEDFDFVAFFDEDEQDAAQIIPDMLRLCVHVSAHRDLEKGERDGEHLAAAYDVLEKYGLNRVAIEGVIDNCRELAEEYEAGEQAEEMIEGQMEEFFGQFDQDDATRNTLIRMQSDLYSEMMELANSAFTAMISESDRLLEFIHECGDSLEQADNPFFVAAWYSFAAHVYRMFAPNADSTRELEEAAQHYAEVRMEYEEDLNNPIYEIEEFEVYDMDFPDLMNEIASSDGDRQLTE
;
A
#
# COMPACT_ATOMS: atom_id res chain seq x y z
N MET A 1 -35.50 -10.09 -23.52
CA MET A 1 -34.24 -9.72 -24.20
C MET A 1 -34.45 -8.46 -25.04
N ARG A 2 -33.47 -7.53 -25.05
CA ARG A 2 -33.50 -6.28 -25.86
C ARG A 2 -33.04 -6.55 -27.29
N GLU A 3 -33.89 -7.26 -28.04
CA GLU A 3 -33.52 -7.79 -29.35
C GLU A 3 -33.08 -6.70 -30.33
N ASP A 4 -33.76 -5.55 -30.35
CA ASP A 4 -33.46 -4.46 -31.29
C ASP A 4 -32.06 -3.87 -31.04
N GLU A 5 -31.72 -3.54 -29.80
CA GLU A 5 -30.40 -3.05 -29.41
C GLU A 5 -29.32 -4.11 -29.66
N PHE A 6 -29.58 -5.36 -29.27
CA PHE A 6 -28.65 -6.48 -29.41
C PHE A 6 -28.26 -6.73 -30.88
N TYR A 7 -29.26 -6.90 -31.77
CA TYR A 7 -29.00 -7.10 -33.19
C TYR A 7 -28.35 -5.86 -33.84
N SER A 8 -28.63 -4.66 -33.34
CA SER A 8 -27.99 -3.45 -33.84
C SER A 8 -26.50 -3.40 -33.52
N VAL A 9 -26.08 -3.86 -32.33
CA VAL A 9 -24.66 -3.93 -31.95
C VAL A 9 -23.94 -5.01 -32.73
N LEU A 10 -24.53 -6.21 -32.87
CA LEU A 10 -23.97 -7.28 -33.69
C LEU A 10 -23.75 -6.82 -35.14
N GLN A 11 -24.75 -6.16 -35.72
CA GLN A 11 -24.64 -5.61 -37.07
C GLN A 11 -23.55 -4.55 -37.16
N ALA A 12 -23.42 -3.67 -36.17
CA ALA A 12 -22.36 -2.65 -36.13
C ALA A 12 -20.96 -3.30 -36.13
N VAL A 13 -20.74 -4.33 -35.30
CA VAL A 13 -19.46 -5.06 -35.24
C VAL A 13 -19.15 -5.72 -36.59
N ASP A 14 -20.14 -6.36 -37.21
CA ASP A 14 -19.99 -7.00 -38.54
C ASP A 14 -19.72 -5.99 -39.67
N ASP A 15 -20.33 -4.80 -39.60
CA ASP A 15 -20.09 -3.68 -40.52
C ASP A 15 -18.69 -3.05 -40.33
N GLY A 16 -17.94 -3.51 -39.33
CA GLY A 16 -16.56 -3.10 -39.06
C GLY A 16 -16.44 -1.87 -38.17
N VAL A 17 -17.48 -1.55 -37.39
CA VAL A 17 -17.43 -0.47 -36.39
C VAL A 17 -16.36 -0.80 -35.35
N GLN A 18 -15.40 0.10 -35.17
CA GLN A 18 -14.24 -0.17 -34.34
C GLN A 18 -14.56 0.03 -32.86
N THR A 19 -15.32 1.07 -32.51
CA THR A 19 -15.66 1.38 -31.11
C THR A 19 -17.17 1.43 -30.89
N VAL A 20 -17.66 0.57 -29.98
CA VAL A 20 -19.05 0.57 -29.51
C VAL A 20 -19.09 0.98 -28.05
N HIS A 21 -20.02 1.86 -27.68
CA HIS A 21 -20.24 2.24 -26.30
C HIS A 21 -21.68 2.00 -25.86
N ILE A 22 -21.85 1.31 -24.74
CA ILE A 22 -23.13 0.97 -24.12
C ILE A 22 -23.27 1.79 -22.84
N SER A 23 -24.13 2.80 -22.90
CA SER A 23 -24.41 3.68 -21.77
C SER A 23 -25.73 3.31 -21.10
N GLY A 24 -25.88 3.58 -19.81
CA GLY A 24 -27.15 3.35 -19.12
C GLY A 24 -27.04 3.52 -17.60
N GLN A 25 -28.17 3.77 -16.95
CA GLN A 25 -28.23 3.92 -15.50
C GLN A 25 -27.76 2.64 -14.76
N PRO A 26 -27.37 2.71 -13.47
CA PRO A 26 -27.05 1.52 -12.68
C PRO A 26 -28.17 0.47 -12.75
N GLY A 27 -27.82 -0.82 -12.80
CA GLY A 27 -28.81 -1.91 -12.77
C GLY A 27 -29.76 -2.05 -13.98
N VAL A 28 -29.54 -1.32 -15.08
CA VAL A 28 -30.32 -1.50 -16.33
C VAL A 28 -29.92 -2.72 -17.17
N GLY A 29 -29.00 -3.55 -16.68
CA GLY A 29 -28.57 -4.79 -17.36
C GLY A 29 -27.42 -4.63 -18.37
N LYS A 30 -26.54 -3.63 -18.20
CA LYS A 30 -25.38 -3.42 -19.08
C LYS A 30 -24.43 -4.63 -19.10
N SER A 31 -24.06 -5.15 -17.94
CA SER A 31 -23.14 -6.29 -17.82
C SER A 31 -23.73 -7.55 -18.44
N THR A 32 -24.99 -7.88 -18.15
CA THR A 32 -25.70 -8.99 -18.80
C THR A 32 -25.78 -8.83 -20.32
N PHE A 33 -26.02 -7.60 -20.80
CA PHE A 33 -26.03 -7.32 -22.23
C PHE A 33 -24.64 -7.48 -22.88
N LEU A 34 -23.56 -7.14 -22.18
CA LEU A 34 -22.19 -7.40 -22.63
C LEU A 34 -21.87 -8.90 -22.65
N GLU A 35 -22.29 -9.66 -21.63
CA GLU A 35 -22.10 -11.11 -21.56
C GLU A 35 -22.82 -11.82 -22.72
N ASP A 36 -24.09 -11.49 -22.97
CA ASP A 36 -24.85 -12.03 -24.10
C ASP A 36 -24.15 -11.71 -25.45
N LEU A 37 -23.57 -10.52 -25.59
CA LEU A 37 -22.82 -10.12 -26.79
C LEU A 37 -21.50 -10.88 -26.92
N GLU A 38 -20.80 -11.10 -25.81
CA GLU A 38 -19.54 -11.84 -25.78
C GLU A 38 -19.78 -13.30 -26.16
N ASP A 39 -20.82 -13.93 -25.60
CA ASP A 39 -21.22 -15.30 -25.91
C ASP A 39 -21.44 -15.49 -27.42
N GLU A 40 -22.22 -14.60 -28.07
CA GLU A 40 -22.49 -14.68 -29.51
C GLU A 40 -21.26 -14.34 -30.37
N LEU A 41 -20.50 -13.30 -29.99
CA LEU A 41 -19.34 -12.83 -30.77
C LEU A 41 -18.12 -13.76 -30.64
N SER A 42 -17.97 -14.46 -29.52
CA SER A 42 -16.86 -15.40 -29.27
C SER A 42 -16.85 -16.59 -30.24
N GLU A 43 -17.99 -16.92 -30.85
CA GLU A 43 -18.07 -17.95 -31.89
C GLU A 43 -17.26 -17.58 -33.15
N TRP A 44 -17.13 -16.27 -33.43
CA TRP A 44 -16.58 -15.74 -34.67
C TRP A 44 -15.28 -14.94 -34.46
N TYR A 45 -15.12 -14.33 -33.29
CA TYR A 45 -14.04 -13.42 -32.93
C TYR A 45 -13.25 -13.94 -31.73
N ARG A 46 -12.02 -13.44 -31.53
CA ARG A 46 -11.33 -13.64 -30.25
C ARG A 46 -11.81 -12.55 -29.29
N THR A 47 -12.34 -12.93 -28.15
CA THR A 47 -12.91 -12.00 -27.17
C THR A 47 -12.04 -11.94 -25.92
N ARG A 48 -12.01 -10.77 -25.29
CA ARG A 48 -11.37 -10.51 -23.99
C ARG A 48 -12.24 -9.57 -23.18
N VAL A 49 -12.63 -10.00 -21.99
CA VAL A 49 -13.46 -9.21 -21.06
C VAL A 49 -12.57 -8.65 -19.96
N LEU A 50 -12.69 -7.35 -19.73
CA LEU A 50 -12.03 -6.60 -18.69
C LEU A 50 -13.11 -5.90 -17.86
N TYR A 51 -13.02 -6.03 -16.54
CA TYR A 51 -13.92 -5.38 -15.61
C TYR A 51 -13.17 -4.25 -14.93
N VAL A 52 -13.61 -3.01 -15.13
CA VAL A 52 -13.06 -1.86 -14.43
C VAL A 52 -13.58 -1.89 -12.99
N ARG A 53 -12.66 -1.90 -12.03
CA ARG A 53 -12.96 -1.86 -10.59
C ARG A 53 -12.73 -0.45 -10.07
N GLU A 54 -13.29 -0.11 -8.91
CA GLU A 54 -12.88 1.12 -8.22
C GLU A 54 -11.38 1.06 -7.90
N GLY A 55 -10.67 2.17 -8.12
CA GLY A 55 -9.21 2.25 -8.05
C GLY A 55 -8.47 1.94 -9.37
N ASN A 56 -9.13 1.38 -10.40
CA ASN A 56 -8.51 1.26 -11.72
C ASN A 56 -8.33 2.65 -12.35
N THR A 57 -7.11 3.05 -12.68
CA THR A 57 -6.84 4.28 -13.45
C THR A 57 -6.78 4.00 -14.96
N PRO A 58 -6.85 5.03 -15.81
CA PRO A 58 -6.53 4.92 -17.25
C PRO A 58 -5.19 4.21 -17.54
N THR A 59 -4.20 4.35 -16.65
CA THR A 59 -2.88 3.74 -16.81
C THR A 59 -2.92 2.23 -16.55
N THR A 60 -3.59 1.79 -15.48
CA THR A 60 -3.71 0.36 -15.14
C THR A 60 -4.58 -0.38 -16.15
N LEU A 61 -5.69 0.22 -16.60
CA LEU A 61 -6.49 -0.38 -17.68
C LEU A 61 -5.69 -0.48 -19.00
N SER A 62 -4.85 0.51 -19.32
CA SER A 62 -3.96 0.43 -20.50
C SER A 62 -2.97 -0.73 -20.40
N GLN A 63 -2.49 -1.05 -19.19
CA GLN A 63 -1.60 -2.16 -18.94
C GLN A 63 -2.32 -3.51 -19.07
N ASP A 64 -3.53 -3.64 -18.53
CA ASP A 64 -4.33 -4.86 -18.63
C ASP A 64 -4.68 -5.17 -20.09
N LEU A 65 -5.13 -4.16 -20.83
CA LEU A 65 -5.38 -4.27 -22.27
C LEU A 65 -4.12 -4.69 -23.04
N LEU A 66 -2.95 -4.18 -22.63
CA LEU A 66 -1.66 -4.56 -23.24
C LEU A 66 -1.28 -6.01 -22.95
N ILE A 67 -1.52 -6.50 -21.73
CA ILE A 67 -1.27 -7.90 -21.34
C ILE A 67 -2.19 -8.82 -22.14
N GLU A 68 -3.48 -8.52 -22.20
CA GLU A 68 -4.45 -9.31 -22.93
C GLU A 68 -4.20 -9.28 -24.44
N ALA A 69 -3.80 -8.14 -25.00
CA ALA A 69 -3.38 -8.04 -26.40
C ALA A 69 -2.16 -8.93 -26.70
N ARG A 70 -1.19 -9.02 -25.78
CA ARG A 70 0.00 -9.87 -25.96
C ARG A 70 -0.36 -11.35 -25.99
N ASP A 71 -1.22 -11.80 -25.08
CA ASP A 71 -1.75 -13.16 -25.11
C ASP A 71 -2.57 -13.42 -26.39
N ALA A 72 -3.29 -12.40 -26.86
CA ALA A 72 -4.07 -12.44 -28.08
C ALA A 72 -3.24 -12.66 -29.36
N VAL A 73 -2.06 -12.03 -29.45
CA VAL A 73 -1.16 -12.10 -30.61
C VAL A 73 -0.22 -13.33 -30.56
N GLY A 74 -0.01 -13.91 -29.38
CA GLY A 74 0.78 -15.12 -29.16
C GLY A 74 2.30 -14.87 -29.02
N THR A 75 2.95 -15.69 -28.20
CA THR A 75 4.34 -15.55 -27.72
C THR A 75 5.41 -15.55 -28.82
N LEU A 76 5.14 -16.15 -29.98
CA LEU A 76 6.12 -16.28 -31.07
C LEU A 76 6.34 -14.96 -31.84
N SER A 77 5.32 -14.11 -31.95
CA SER A 77 5.38 -12.83 -32.67
C SER A 77 6.05 -11.74 -31.82
N ALA A 78 5.80 -11.76 -30.50
CA ALA A 78 6.50 -10.91 -29.53
C ALA A 78 8.02 -11.19 -29.48
N LEU A 79 8.42 -12.46 -29.67
CA LEU A 79 9.83 -12.87 -29.82
C LEU A 79 10.46 -12.35 -31.12
N ILE A 80 9.70 -12.28 -32.22
CA ILE A 80 10.18 -11.75 -33.50
C ILE A 80 10.42 -10.24 -33.40
N ASN A 81 9.54 -9.49 -32.72
CA ASN A 81 9.74 -8.05 -32.48
C ASN A 81 10.93 -7.76 -31.54
N ARG A 82 11.24 -8.68 -30.62
CA ARG A 82 12.47 -8.63 -29.80
C ARG A 82 13.72 -8.96 -30.61
N ALA A 83 13.60 -9.75 -31.68
CA ALA A 83 14.72 -10.21 -32.50
C ALA A 83 15.02 -9.34 -33.74
N THR A 84 14.06 -8.56 -34.24
CA THR A 84 14.22 -7.76 -35.48
C THR A 84 14.80 -6.37 -35.27
N GLY A 85 15.03 -5.94 -34.02
CA GLY A 85 15.86 -4.77 -33.73
C GLY A 85 15.37 -3.45 -34.35
N VAL A 86 14.07 -3.32 -34.64
CA VAL A 86 13.46 -2.04 -35.02
C VAL A 86 13.26 -1.22 -33.75
N SER A 87 14.39 -0.75 -33.21
CA SER A 87 14.47 0.25 -32.15
C SER A 87 14.17 1.59 -32.78
N VAL A 88 13.01 2.18 -32.49
CA VAL A 88 12.78 3.61 -32.66
C VAL A 88 12.67 4.22 -31.28
N GLY A 89 13.77 4.87 -30.86
CA GLY A 89 13.79 5.89 -29.81
C GLY A 89 13.88 5.36 -28.37
N ILE A 90 15.11 5.19 -27.87
CA ILE A 90 15.39 5.12 -26.44
C ILE A 90 15.90 6.50 -26.01
N GLY A 91 15.29 7.04 -24.97
CA GLY A 91 15.75 8.19 -24.17
C GLY A 91 14.58 9.02 -23.64
N PRO A 92 14.78 9.84 -22.59
CA PRO A 92 15.42 9.58 -21.30
C PRO A 92 14.42 8.95 -20.29
N VAL A 93 14.90 8.47 -19.15
CA VAL A 93 14.08 7.91 -18.06
C VAL A 93 13.99 8.99 -16.98
N SER A 94 12.82 9.62 -16.84
CA SER A 94 12.54 10.60 -15.78
C SER A 94 11.05 10.61 -15.47
N GLY A 95 10.71 10.43 -14.19
CA GLY A 95 9.67 11.19 -13.49
C GLY A 95 8.22 10.78 -13.66
N GLY A 96 7.65 10.29 -12.54
CA GLY A 96 6.24 10.42 -12.19
C GLY A 96 5.29 9.46 -12.88
N VAL A 97 4.29 9.00 -12.12
CA VAL A 97 3.03 8.47 -12.66
C VAL A 97 2.25 9.64 -13.26
N SER A 98 2.82 10.25 -14.29
CA SER A 98 2.13 11.17 -15.17
C SER A 98 1.94 10.47 -16.50
N THR A 99 1.02 10.99 -17.31
CA THR A 99 0.72 10.72 -18.73
C THR A 99 1.72 9.97 -19.64
N ASP A 100 3.02 9.92 -19.33
CA ASP A 100 4.07 9.23 -20.08
C ASP A 100 4.02 7.69 -20.00
N ASP A 101 3.62 7.06 -18.88
CA ASP A 101 3.48 5.59 -18.80
C ASP A 101 2.21 5.09 -19.50
N ARG A 102 1.10 5.81 -19.35
CA ARG A 102 -0.10 5.59 -20.16
C ARG A 102 0.21 5.69 -21.65
N ALA A 103 0.90 6.75 -22.08
CA ALA A 103 1.30 6.92 -23.46
C ALA A 103 2.23 5.80 -23.94
N ARG A 104 3.10 5.27 -23.06
CA ARG A 104 3.97 4.13 -23.36
C ARG A 104 3.17 2.84 -23.53
N HIS A 105 2.20 2.56 -22.67
CA HIS A 105 1.30 1.41 -22.78
C HIS A 105 0.45 1.47 -24.04
N LEU A 106 -0.17 2.62 -24.30
CA LEU A 106 -0.96 2.87 -25.51
C LEU A 106 -0.12 2.71 -26.79
N ARG A 107 1.11 3.25 -26.85
CA ARG A 107 2.01 3.04 -28.01
C ARG A 107 2.35 1.56 -28.23
N LYS A 108 2.60 0.80 -27.16
CA LYS A 108 2.87 -0.65 -27.27
C LYS A 108 1.62 -1.41 -27.69
N LEU A 109 0.45 -1.03 -27.17
CA LEU A 109 -0.84 -1.60 -27.53
C LEU A 109 -1.17 -1.34 -29.01
N ALA A 110 -0.91 -0.12 -29.51
CA ALA A 110 -1.02 0.22 -30.93
C ALA A 110 -0.20 -0.74 -31.80
N SER A 111 1.10 -0.89 -31.50
CA SER A 111 1.99 -1.76 -32.27
C SER A 111 1.57 -3.23 -32.25
N LEU A 112 1.04 -3.72 -31.14
CA LEU A 112 0.54 -5.09 -31.03
C LEU A 112 -0.79 -5.27 -31.76
N SER A 113 -1.69 -4.28 -31.67
CA SER A 113 -2.98 -4.31 -32.35
C SER A 113 -2.85 -4.35 -33.87
N GLU A 114 -1.83 -3.70 -34.46
CA GLU A 114 -1.47 -3.84 -35.88
C GLU A 114 -1.06 -5.27 -36.27
N SER A 115 -0.55 -6.03 -35.30
CA SER A 115 -0.10 -7.42 -35.51
C SER A 115 -1.23 -8.44 -35.35
N VAL A 116 -2.46 -8.00 -35.00
CA VAL A 116 -3.63 -8.86 -34.90
C VAL A 116 -4.07 -9.32 -36.28
N ASN A 117 -4.32 -10.63 -36.40
CA ASN A 117 -4.61 -11.29 -37.65
C ASN A 117 -5.99 -10.90 -38.20
N GLU A 118 -6.05 -10.47 -39.46
CA GLU A 118 -7.29 -10.10 -40.17
C GLU A 118 -8.36 -11.23 -40.17
N TYR A 119 -7.94 -12.50 -40.09
CA TYR A 119 -8.84 -13.66 -40.05
C TYR A 119 -9.28 -14.07 -38.64
N LYS A 120 -8.77 -13.40 -37.60
CA LYS A 120 -9.13 -13.58 -36.19
C LYS A 120 -9.03 -12.24 -35.47
N ARG A 121 -9.96 -11.34 -35.77
CA ARG A 121 -10.06 -10.03 -35.10
C ARG A 121 -10.27 -10.21 -33.60
N LEU A 122 -9.76 -9.26 -32.83
CA LEU A 122 -9.84 -9.23 -31.37
C LEU A 122 -10.94 -8.24 -30.96
N ILE A 123 -11.75 -8.59 -29.97
CA ILE A 123 -12.72 -7.70 -29.35
C ILE A 123 -12.39 -7.57 -27.87
N PHE A 124 -12.17 -6.34 -27.41
CA PHE A 124 -12.10 -6.00 -26.00
C PHE A 124 -13.49 -5.57 -25.51
N PHE A 125 -14.01 -6.27 -24.51
CA PHE A 125 -15.17 -5.86 -23.73
C PHE A 125 -14.64 -5.21 -22.46
N VAL A 126 -14.95 -3.94 -22.21
CA VAL A 126 -14.55 -3.21 -21.02
C VAL A 126 -15.80 -2.76 -20.29
N ASP A 127 -16.13 -3.41 -19.18
CA ASP A 127 -17.31 -3.09 -18.38
C ASP A 127 -17.01 -2.03 -17.30
N ASP A 128 -18.03 -1.32 -16.86
CA ASP A 128 -18.00 -0.33 -15.79
C ASP A 128 -16.98 0.82 -15.96
N VAL A 129 -16.75 1.30 -17.19
CA VAL A 129 -15.73 2.35 -17.48
C VAL A 129 -15.87 3.66 -16.69
N HIS A 130 -17.04 3.91 -16.10
CA HIS A 130 -17.29 5.07 -15.25
C HIS A 130 -16.57 5.02 -13.90
N LYS A 131 -15.97 3.88 -13.54
CA LYS A 131 -15.13 3.69 -12.35
C LYS A 131 -13.66 4.06 -12.57
N LEU A 132 -13.26 4.42 -13.80
CA LEU A 132 -11.86 4.70 -14.13
C LEU A 132 -11.33 6.00 -13.51
N ASP A 133 -12.12 7.06 -13.62
CA ASP A 133 -11.73 8.42 -13.24
C ASP A 133 -12.96 9.33 -13.38
N GLU A 134 -12.78 10.63 -13.13
CA GLU A 134 -13.77 11.65 -13.45
C GLU A 134 -14.32 11.51 -14.88
N PRO A 135 -15.60 11.85 -15.10
CA PRO A 135 -16.27 11.72 -16.39
C PRO A 135 -15.50 12.27 -17.59
N GLU A 136 -14.80 13.39 -17.41
CA GLU A 136 -14.05 14.07 -18.47
C GLU A 136 -12.77 13.30 -18.82
N VAL A 137 -12.02 12.88 -17.79
CA VAL A 137 -10.78 12.13 -17.94
C VAL A 137 -11.03 10.75 -18.54
N THR A 138 -12.07 10.06 -18.05
CA THR A 138 -12.51 8.77 -18.61
C THR A 138 -12.86 8.89 -20.10
N ARG A 139 -13.62 9.92 -20.50
CA ARG A 139 -13.97 10.13 -21.92
C ARG A 139 -12.75 10.41 -22.78
N ASP A 140 -11.85 11.27 -22.30
CA ASP A 140 -10.63 11.60 -23.03
C ASP A 140 -9.72 10.38 -23.17
N PHE A 141 -9.63 9.55 -22.14
CA PHE A 141 -8.91 8.28 -22.20
C PHE A 141 -9.53 7.30 -23.19
N LEU A 142 -10.86 7.08 -23.14
CA LEU A 142 -11.54 6.18 -24.07
C LEU A 142 -11.39 6.68 -25.52
N ARG A 143 -11.38 8.00 -25.74
CA ARG A 143 -11.10 8.60 -27.05
C ARG A 143 -9.67 8.30 -27.50
N GLU A 144 -8.69 8.49 -26.62
CA GLU A 144 -7.29 8.19 -26.89
C GLU A 144 -7.09 6.71 -27.23
N LEU A 145 -7.64 5.82 -26.41
CA LEU A 145 -7.60 4.37 -26.58
C LEU A 145 -8.23 3.95 -27.92
N SER A 146 -9.47 4.40 -28.18
CA SER A 146 -10.20 4.15 -29.43
C SER A 146 -9.37 4.55 -30.67
N SER A 147 -8.74 5.72 -30.63
CA SER A 147 -7.91 6.22 -31.74
C SER A 147 -6.57 5.48 -31.92
N THR A 148 -6.16 4.71 -30.93
CA THR A 148 -4.84 4.05 -30.86
C THR A 148 -4.89 2.59 -31.34
N LEU A 149 -6.05 1.93 -31.23
CA LEU A 149 -6.22 0.54 -31.63
C LEU A 149 -6.17 0.38 -33.16
N GLY A 150 -5.54 -0.69 -33.63
CA GLY A 150 -5.45 -1.04 -35.05
C GLY A 150 -6.77 -1.59 -35.62
N GLU A 151 -6.90 -1.55 -36.95
CA GLU A 151 -8.14 -1.85 -37.70
C GLU A 151 -8.75 -3.26 -37.45
N ASN A 152 -7.98 -4.19 -36.86
CA ASN A 152 -8.42 -5.56 -36.55
C ASN A 152 -8.76 -5.77 -35.06
N VAL A 153 -8.83 -4.69 -34.28
CA VAL A 153 -9.22 -4.71 -32.86
C VAL A 153 -10.44 -3.83 -32.64
N HIS A 154 -11.51 -4.43 -32.13
CA HIS A 154 -12.74 -3.74 -31.75
C HIS A 154 -12.75 -3.49 -30.24
N LEU A 155 -13.31 -2.36 -29.83
CA LEU A 155 -13.48 -1.98 -28.43
C LEU A 155 -14.98 -1.78 -28.14
N ILE A 156 -15.53 -2.62 -27.27
CA ILE A 156 -16.89 -2.50 -26.76
C ILE A 156 -16.77 -2.10 -25.29
N THR A 157 -17.33 -0.95 -24.94
CA THR A 157 -17.26 -0.40 -23.56
C THR A 157 -18.67 -0.28 -22.99
N ALA A 158 -18.84 -0.48 -21.69
CA ALA A 158 -20.09 -0.17 -21.01
C ALA A 158 -19.88 0.67 -19.74
N GLY A 159 -20.83 1.57 -19.45
CA GLY A 159 -20.74 2.42 -18.26
C GLY A 159 -21.95 3.32 -18.03
N ARG A 160 -21.89 4.12 -16.95
CA ARG A 160 -22.92 5.12 -16.62
C ARG A 160 -22.79 6.40 -17.46
N LEU A 161 -21.57 6.68 -17.91
CA LEU A 161 -21.23 7.87 -18.67
C LEU A 161 -21.73 7.75 -20.10
N THR A 162 -22.06 8.88 -20.72
CA THR A 162 -22.22 8.95 -22.17
C THR A 162 -20.87 9.20 -22.83
N PHE A 163 -20.56 8.46 -23.89
CA PHE A 163 -19.33 8.62 -24.68
C PHE A 163 -19.70 8.81 -26.16
N GLU A 164 -19.84 10.07 -26.57
CA GLU A 164 -20.32 10.46 -27.91
C GLU A 164 -19.27 10.26 -29.02
N ASP A 165 -18.00 10.07 -28.67
CA ASP A 165 -16.91 9.86 -29.63
C ASP A 165 -16.74 8.39 -30.04
N ALA A 166 -17.53 7.47 -29.47
CA ALA A 166 -17.61 6.11 -30.00
C ALA A 166 -18.23 6.13 -31.41
N ASP A 167 -17.74 5.25 -32.28
CA ASP A 167 -18.29 5.11 -33.65
C ASP A 167 -19.77 4.70 -33.64
N TYR A 168 -20.18 3.95 -32.61
CA TYR A 168 -21.56 3.58 -32.37
C TYR A 168 -21.88 3.63 -30.87
N THR A 169 -23.01 4.22 -30.50
CA THR A 169 -23.45 4.32 -29.11
C THR A 169 -24.84 3.73 -28.96
N VAL A 170 -25.02 2.89 -27.95
CA VAL A 170 -26.33 2.38 -27.50
C VAL A 170 -26.61 2.94 -26.12
N HIS A 171 -27.83 3.41 -25.91
CA HIS A 171 -28.31 3.82 -24.60
C HIS A 171 -29.34 2.82 -24.10
N LEU A 172 -29.01 2.14 -23.02
CA LEU A 172 -29.87 1.20 -22.32
C LEU A 172 -30.71 1.97 -21.29
N GLU A 173 -32.00 2.12 -21.58
CA GLU A 173 -32.98 2.71 -20.65
C GLU A 173 -33.55 1.64 -19.70
N THR A 174 -34.49 1.98 -18.81
CA THR A 174 -35.30 0.94 -18.15
C THR A 174 -36.22 0.28 -19.17
N PHE A 175 -36.72 -0.94 -18.89
CA PHE A 175 -37.68 -1.58 -19.79
C PHE A 175 -38.93 -0.71 -19.90
N SER A 176 -39.45 -0.56 -21.11
CA SER A 176 -40.80 -0.05 -21.33
C SER A 176 -41.85 -0.96 -20.68
N ARG A 177 -43.09 -0.49 -20.60
CA ARG A 177 -44.22 -1.35 -20.17
C ARG A 177 -44.33 -2.61 -21.03
N GLU A 178 -44.09 -2.51 -22.34
CA GLU A 178 -44.17 -3.65 -23.26
C GLU A 178 -43.01 -4.63 -23.06
N GLU A 179 -41.79 -4.15 -22.83
CA GLU A 179 -40.66 -5.00 -22.47
C GLU A 179 -40.82 -5.63 -21.08
N THR A 180 -41.38 -4.90 -20.12
CA THR A 180 -41.74 -5.43 -18.80
C THR A 180 -42.79 -6.54 -18.93
N ALA A 181 -43.80 -6.34 -19.78
CA ALA A 181 -44.80 -7.35 -20.10
C ALA A 181 -44.15 -8.60 -20.72
N ASN A 182 -43.28 -8.41 -21.71
CA ASN A 182 -42.58 -9.52 -22.37
C ASN A 182 -41.69 -10.29 -21.38
N TYR A 183 -40.93 -9.58 -20.55
CA TYR A 183 -40.08 -10.16 -19.51
C TYR A 183 -40.89 -11.02 -18.53
N LEU A 184 -42.02 -10.51 -18.03
CA LEU A 184 -42.89 -11.26 -17.12
C LEU A 184 -43.61 -12.41 -17.83
N GLN A 185 -44.05 -12.23 -19.07
CA GLN A 185 -44.79 -13.25 -19.83
C GLN A 185 -43.93 -14.40 -20.33
N GLU A 186 -42.61 -14.21 -20.44
CA GLU A 186 -41.66 -15.26 -20.79
C GLU A 186 -41.68 -16.40 -19.76
N GLU A 187 -41.78 -16.06 -18.48
CA GLU A 187 -41.84 -17.02 -17.35
C GLU A 187 -43.27 -17.25 -16.82
N TYR A 188 -44.14 -16.22 -16.89
CA TYR A 188 -45.52 -16.26 -16.42
C TYR A 188 -46.52 -15.98 -17.56
N PRO A 189 -46.80 -16.95 -18.46
CA PRO A 189 -47.56 -16.73 -19.70
C PRO A 189 -49.00 -16.22 -19.53
N ASN A 190 -49.53 -16.27 -18.30
CA ASN A 190 -50.92 -15.90 -17.99
C ASN A 190 -51.02 -14.64 -17.10
N VAL A 191 -49.93 -13.92 -16.86
CA VAL A 191 -49.98 -12.68 -16.07
C VAL A 191 -50.88 -11.65 -16.77
N ASP A 192 -51.78 -11.00 -16.03
CA ASP A 192 -52.74 -10.06 -16.62
C ASP A 192 -52.17 -8.64 -16.76
N ASP A 193 -52.81 -7.84 -17.61
CA ASP A 193 -52.40 -6.45 -17.88
C ASP A 193 -52.42 -5.58 -16.61
N GLU A 194 -53.33 -5.84 -15.66
CA GLU A 194 -53.44 -5.08 -14.41
C GLU A 194 -52.22 -5.33 -13.51
N THR A 195 -51.73 -6.56 -13.49
CA THR A 195 -50.52 -6.94 -12.76
C THR A 195 -49.26 -6.40 -13.44
N ILE A 196 -49.20 -6.44 -14.78
CA ILE A 196 -48.10 -5.82 -15.53
C ILE A 196 -48.05 -4.31 -15.26
N ASP A 197 -49.20 -3.64 -15.26
CA ASP A 197 -49.31 -2.21 -14.98
C ASP A 197 -48.80 -1.88 -13.59
N GLY A 198 -49.22 -2.63 -12.57
CA GLY A 198 -48.77 -2.37 -11.19
C GLY A 198 -47.28 -2.67 -10.96
N VAL A 199 -46.70 -3.69 -11.61
CA VAL A 199 -45.25 -3.95 -11.54
C VAL A 199 -44.49 -2.81 -12.20
N TYR A 200 -44.94 -2.38 -13.38
CA TYR A 200 -44.32 -1.28 -14.11
C TYR A 200 -44.44 0.05 -13.34
N GLU A 201 -45.57 0.33 -12.70
CA GLU A 201 -45.76 1.52 -11.88
C GLU A 201 -44.89 1.52 -10.61
N ASN A 202 -44.65 0.36 -9.99
CA ASN A 202 -43.85 0.25 -8.76
C ASN A 202 -42.34 0.18 -9.02
N LEU A 203 -41.91 -0.46 -10.11
CA LEU A 203 -40.50 -0.70 -10.41
C LEU A 203 -39.97 0.13 -11.58
N GLU A 204 -40.81 0.93 -12.23
CA GLU A 204 -40.49 1.79 -13.38
C GLU A 204 -39.76 1.06 -14.52
N GLY A 205 -40.01 -0.25 -14.63
CA GLY A 205 -39.37 -1.14 -15.61
C GLY A 205 -37.89 -1.43 -15.36
N HIS A 206 -37.38 -1.20 -14.14
CA HIS A 206 -35.97 -1.37 -13.83
C HIS A 206 -35.57 -2.87 -13.87
N PRO A 207 -34.72 -3.31 -14.82
CA PRO A 207 -34.42 -4.72 -15.07
C PRO A 207 -33.89 -5.47 -13.84
N TYR A 208 -33.01 -4.85 -13.06
CA TYR A 208 -32.49 -5.45 -11.83
C TYR A 208 -33.59 -5.74 -10.80
N TYR A 209 -34.51 -4.81 -10.55
CA TYR A 209 -35.62 -5.03 -9.61
C TYR A 209 -36.64 -6.04 -10.15
N LEU A 210 -36.84 -6.10 -11.46
CA LEU A 210 -37.66 -7.13 -12.09
C LEU A 210 -37.02 -8.52 -11.96
N GLY A 211 -35.70 -8.63 -12.04
CA GLY A 211 -34.93 -9.83 -11.73
C GLY A 211 -35.14 -10.29 -10.29
N LEU A 212 -34.94 -9.37 -9.33
CA LEU A 212 -35.13 -9.65 -7.91
C LEU A 212 -36.57 -10.03 -7.57
N LEU A 213 -37.56 -9.33 -8.15
CA LEU A 213 -38.97 -9.63 -7.94
C LEU A 213 -39.37 -11.00 -8.53
N ARG A 214 -38.79 -11.39 -9.68
CA ARG A 214 -38.96 -12.72 -10.26
C ARG A 214 -38.41 -13.79 -9.33
N GLU A 215 -37.16 -13.64 -8.87
CA GLU A 215 -36.53 -14.61 -7.96
C GLU A 215 -37.31 -14.73 -6.64
N ALA A 216 -37.77 -13.60 -6.10
CA ALA A 216 -38.62 -13.53 -4.91
C ALA A 216 -40.01 -14.20 -5.08
N ALA A 217 -40.62 -14.10 -6.26
CA ALA A 217 -41.94 -14.68 -6.55
C ALA A 217 -41.89 -16.21 -6.73
N GLY A 218 -40.72 -16.77 -7.03
CA GLY A 218 -40.51 -18.21 -7.18
C GLY A 218 -41.18 -18.84 -8.42
N ASP A 219 -41.19 -20.18 -8.45
CA ASP A 219 -41.65 -21.03 -9.57
C ASP A 219 -43.18 -21.13 -9.71
N ASP A 220 -43.96 -20.27 -9.05
CA ASP A 220 -45.42 -20.36 -9.09
C ASP A 220 -45.97 -19.86 -10.42
N SER A 221 -46.76 -20.68 -11.13
CA SER A 221 -47.27 -20.38 -12.48
C SER A 221 -48.22 -19.16 -12.59
N THR A 222 -48.44 -18.46 -11.48
CA THR A 222 -49.28 -17.26 -11.35
C THR A 222 -48.52 -16.22 -10.54
N PHE A 223 -48.21 -15.10 -11.19
CA PHE A 223 -47.54 -13.96 -10.59
C PHE A 223 -48.58 -12.95 -10.08
N GLU A 224 -48.50 -12.57 -8.80
CA GLU A 224 -49.34 -11.54 -8.17
C GLU A 224 -48.45 -10.42 -7.62
N LEU A 225 -48.89 -9.17 -7.72
CA LEU A 225 -48.18 -8.05 -7.12
C LEU A 225 -48.17 -8.15 -5.58
N PRO A 226 -47.02 -7.92 -4.93
CA PRO A 226 -46.97 -7.82 -3.48
C PRO A 226 -47.89 -6.70 -2.97
N THR A 227 -48.51 -6.94 -1.81
CA THR A 227 -49.42 -5.96 -1.17
C THR A 227 -48.69 -4.92 -0.32
N GLU A 228 -47.38 -5.11 -0.13
CA GLU A 228 -46.46 -4.24 0.59
C GLU A 228 -45.46 -3.56 -0.36
N ASP A 229 -44.59 -2.70 0.16
CA ASP A 229 -43.56 -2.05 -0.66
C ASP A 229 -42.72 -3.11 -1.38
N THR A 230 -42.42 -2.88 -2.66
CA THR A 230 -41.76 -3.89 -3.49
C THR A 230 -40.32 -4.15 -3.03
N ARG A 231 -39.65 -3.15 -2.45
CA ARG A 231 -38.31 -3.30 -1.87
C ARG A 231 -38.38 -4.15 -0.60
N ASP A 232 -39.28 -3.83 0.32
CA ASP A 232 -39.54 -4.64 1.54
C ASP A 232 -39.89 -6.09 1.20
N PHE A 233 -40.68 -6.31 0.14
CA PHE A 233 -41.06 -7.64 -0.33
C PHE A 233 -39.85 -8.42 -0.84
N ILE A 234 -38.99 -7.79 -1.65
CA ILE A 234 -37.75 -8.40 -2.15
C ILE A 234 -36.84 -8.76 -0.96
N GLU A 235 -36.58 -7.81 -0.06
CA GLU A 235 -35.72 -8.03 1.11
C GLU A 235 -36.22 -9.20 1.96
N ARG A 236 -37.52 -9.27 2.23
CA ARG A 236 -38.11 -10.39 2.99
C ARG A 236 -38.13 -11.70 2.23
N ALA A 237 -38.44 -11.70 0.94
CA ALA A 237 -38.47 -12.93 0.15
C ALA A 237 -37.08 -13.57 0.06
N TYR A 238 -36.02 -12.77 -0.04
CA TYR A 238 -34.66 -13.26 0.00
C TYR A 238 -34.26 -13.79 1.38
N LEU A 239 -34.63 -13.10 2.47
CA LEU A 239 -34.46 -13.65 3.82
C LEU A 239 -35.25 -14.96 4.02
N ASP A 240 -36.50 -15.03 3.57
CA ASP A 240 -37.34 -16.23 3.67
C ASP A 240 -36.81 -17.39 2.82
N SER A 241 -36.03 -17.12 1.78
CA SER A 241 -35.34 -18.12 0.96
C SER A 241 -34.09 -18.72 1.64
N MET A 242 -33.64 -18.09 2.73
CA MET A 242 -32.51 -18.57 3.52
C MET A 242 -32.96 -19.62 4.52
N SER A 243 -32.06 -20.56 4.80
CA SER A 243 -32.15 -21.33 6.03
C SER A 243 -31.93 -20.43 7.24
N ALA A 244 -32.46 -20.81 8.39
CA ALA A 244 -32.26 -20.04 9.62
C ALA A 244 -30.77 -19.80 9.95
N GLU A 245 -29.90 -20.74 9.59
CA GLU A 245 -28.44 -20.61 9.78
C GLU A 245 -27.83 -19.54 8.85
N GLU A 246 -28.28 -19.46 7.60
CA GLU A 246 -27.81 -18.45 6.63
C GLU A 246 -28.32 -17.05 6.97
N GLU A 247 -29.60 -16.94 7.35
CA GLU A 247 -30.20 -15.67 7.78
C GLU A 247 -29.51 -15.16 9.05
N GLU A 248 -29.28 -16.02 10.04
CA GLU A 248 -28.57 -15.62 11.27
C GLU A 248 -27.13 -15.21 10.97
N PHE A 249 -26.43 -15.92 10.08
CA PHE A 249 -25.07 -15.60 9.69
C PHE A 249 -24.96 -14.23 9.01
N ILE A 250 -25.78 -13.97 7.99
CA ILE A 250 -25.69 -12.70 7.23
C ILE A 250 -26.11 -11.50 8.09
N ARG A 251 -27.11 -11.68 8.96
CA ARG A 251 -27.52 -10.65 9.93
C ARG A 251 -26.42 -10.27 10.91
N LYS A 252 -25.58 -11.22 11.32
CA LYS A 252 -24.48 -10.97 12.26
C LYS A 252 -23.21 -10.43 11.60
N THR A 253 -23.08 -10.55 10.27
CA THR A 253 -21.85 -10.19 9.53
C THR A 253 -22.02 -9.01 8.59
N ALA A 254 -23.22 -8.43 8.49
CA ALA A 254 -23.51 -7.37 7.54
C ALA A 254 -22.70 -6.08 7.76
N GLY A 255 -22.23 -5.79 8.97
CA GLY A 255 -21.35 -4.64 9.22
C GLY A 255 -19.88 -4.84 8.81
N LEU A 256 -19.50 -6.00 8.27
CA LEU A 256 -18.14 -6.23 7.78
C LEU A 256 -17.98 -5.68 6.36
N ALA A 257 -16.83 -5.03 6.10
CA ALA A 257 -16.48 -4.56 4.76
C ALA A 257 -16.29 -5.72 3.77
N GLU A 258 -15.76 -6.84 4.26
CA GLU A 258 -15.55 -8.07 3.50
C GLU A 258 -15.89 -9.32 4.31
N LEU A 259 -16.26 -10.38 3.58
CA LEU A 259 -16.66 -11.67 4.11
C LEU A 259 -15.77 -12.76 3.51
N ASP A 260 -14.91 -13.34 4.32
CA ASP A 260 -14.19 -14.57 4.00
C ASP A 260 -14.25 -15.58 5.17
N GLU A 261 -13.75 -16.79 4.95
CA GLU A 261 -13.84 -17.84 5.97
C GLU A 261 -13.06 -17.51 7.25
N ALA A 262 -12.01 -16.68 7.17
CA ALA A 262 -11.19 -16.30 8.30
C ALA A 262 -11.87 -15.23 9.15
N ILE A 263 -12.21 -14.07 8.57
CA ILE A 263 -12.85 -12.96 9.31
C ILE A 263 -14.21 -13.38 9.87
N CYS A 264 -15.04 -14.08 9.09
CA CYS A 264 -16.35 -14.51 9.58
C CYS A 264 -16.24 -15.50 10.75
N SER A 265 -15.23 -16.36 10.77
CA SER A 265 -15.01 -17.28 11.89
C SER A 265 -14.35 -16.63 13.10
N ALA A 266 -13.63 -15.53 12.89
CA ALA A 266 -13.03 -14.74 13.96
C ALA A 266 -14.07 -13.91 14.71
N VAL A 267 -15.04 -13.34 13.97
CA VAL A 267 -16.07 -12.48 14.57
C VAL A 267 -17.27 -13.27 15.11
N LEU A 268 -17.52 -14.48 14.59
CA LEU A 268 -18.59 -15.35 15.06
C LEU A 268 -18.05 -16.53 15.87
N ASP A 269 -18.06 -16.41 17.20
CA ASP A 269 -17.58 -17.44 18.14
C ASP A 269 -18.17 -18.85 17.93
N ASP A 270 -19.38 -18.94 17.36
CA ASP A 270 -20.13 -20.17 17.13
C ASP A 270 -19.97 -20.76 15.72
N VAL A 271 -19.20 -20.11 14.84
CA VAL A 271 -19.05 -20.51 13.44
C VAL A 271 -17.59 -20.86 13.11
N SER A 272 -17.33 -22.13 12.83
CA SER A 272 -16.01 -22.55 12.31
C SER A 272 -15.76 -22.05 10.89
N SER A 273 -14.49 -21.88 10.48
CA SER A 273 -14.14 -21.45 9.11
C SER A 273 -14.73 -22.35 8.02
N THR A 274 -14.80 -23.67 8.25
CA THR A 274 -15.47 -24.61 7.33
C THR A 274 -16.98 -24.36 7.22
N GLN A 275 -17.62 -23.93 8.30
CA GLN A 275 -19.04 -23.59 8.31
C GLN A 275 -19.29 -22.23 7.65
N ALA A 276 -18.48 -21.21 7.96
CA ALA A 276 -18.50 -19.91 7.31
C ALA A 276 -18.39 -20.06 5.79
N ARG A 277 -17.38 -20.80 5.31
CA ARG A 277 -17.21 -21.12 3.89
C ARG A 277 -18.45 -21.75 3.25
N ARG A 278 -19.06 -22.75 3.90
CA ARG A 278 -20.26 -23.41 3.36
C ARG A 278 -21.46 -22.47 3.27
N ILE A 279 -21.60 -21.57 4.25
CA ILE A 279 -22.68 -20.59 4.28
C ILE A 279 -22.45 -19.54 3.19
N LEU A 280 -21.24 -18.99 3.07
CA LEU A 280 -20.86 -18.03 2.02
C LEU A 280 -21.03 -18.63 0.62
N ASP A 281 -20.59 -19.87 0.41
CA ASP A 281 -20.80 -20.59 -0.84
C ASP A 281 -22.29 -20.72 -1.19
N SER A 282 -23.13 -20.98 -0.20
CA SER A 282 -24.58 -21.09 -0.37
C SER A 282 -25.22 -19.72 -0.66
N LEU A 283 -24.83 -18.69 0.09
CA LEU A 283 -25.30 -17.31 -0.08
C LEU A 283 -24.91 -16.73 -1.43
N SER A 284 -23.77 -17.11 -2.00
CA SER A 284 -23.33 -16.66 -3.33
C SER A 284 -24.31 -17.04 -4.44
N THR A 285 -25.20 -18.01 -4.21
CA THR A 285 -26.25 -18.41 -5.14
C THR A 285 -27.57 -17.66 -4.96
N LYS A 286 -27.66 -16.76 -3.96
CA LYS A 286 -28.90 -16.10 -3.51
C LYS A 286 -28.86 -14.57 -3.63
N ALA A 287 -28.02 -13.99 -4.48
CA ALA A 287 -27.88 -12.54 -4.75
C ALA A 287 -27.59 -11.60 -3.55
N VAL A 288 -27.62 -12.09 -2.31
CA VAL A 288 -27.42 -11.30 -1.08
C VAL A 288 -25.96 -10.98 -0.82
N VAL A 289 -25.04 -11.81 -1.35
CA VAL A 289 -23.61 -11.55 -1.31
C VAL A 289 -23.04 -11.52 -2.73
N GLN A 290 -22.06 -10.65 -2.94
CA GLN A 290 -21.33 -10.49 -4.18
C GLN A 290 -19.92 -11.06 -4.01
N GLU A 291 -19.47 -11.91 -4.95
CA GLU A 291 -18.07 -12.39 -4.96
C GLU A 291 -17.14 -11.28 -5.47
N LEU A 292 -16.15 -10.92 -4.65
CA LEU A 292 -15.13 -9.91 -4.96
C LEU A 292 -13.88 -10.53 -5.60
N GLY A 293 -13.71 -11.85 -5.42
CA GLY A 293 -12.62 -12.63 -5.99
C GLY A 293 -11.98 -13.56 -4.97
N ARG A 294 -10.66 -13.71 -5.03
CA ARG A 294 -9.89 -14.50 -4.08
C ARG A 294 -8.87 -13.66 -3.36
N SER A 295 -8.71 -13.88 -2.06
CA SER A 295 -7.65 -13.32 -1.23
C SER A 295 -6.29 -13.61 -1.86
N GLU A 296 -5.45 -12.59 -2.03
CA GLU A 296 -4.08 -12.78 -2.48
C GLU A 296 -3.24 -13.52 -1.42
N ASP A 297 -3.56 -13.32 -0.14
CA ASP A 297 -2.82 -13.91 0.98
C ASP A 297 -3.23 -15.38 1.23
N THR A 298 -4.54 -15.65 1.33
CA THR A 298 -5.05 -16.97 1.73
C THR A 298 -5.53 -17.81 0.56
N GLY A 299 -5.81 -17.20 -0.59
CA GLY A 299 -6.43 -17.84 -1.75
C GLY A 299 -7.92 -18.15 -1.59
N ASP A 300 -8.53 -17.78 -0.46
CA ASP A 300 -9.95 -17.99 -0.17
C ASP A 300 -10.84 -17.03 -0.94
N ARG A 301 -12.10 -17.42 -1.16
CA ARG A 301 -13.05 -16.51 -1.80
C ARG A 301 -13.45 -15.42 -0.83
N VAL A 302 -13.44 -14.19 -1.33
CA VAL A 302 -13.83 -12.99 -0.62
C VAL A 302 -15.16 -12.52 -1.22
N PHE A 303 -16.10 -12.20 -0.35
CA PHE A 303 -17.42 -11.70 -0.70
C PHE A 303 -17.67 -10.36 0.00
N LYS A 304 -18.66 -9.60 -0.46
CA LYS A 304 -19.29 -8.53 0.33
C LYS A 304 -20.80 -8.74 0.36
N VAL A 305 -21.47 -8.19 1.37
CA VAL A 305 -22.93 -8.06 1.31
C VAL A 305 -23.26 -7.14 0.16
N HIS A 306 -24.25 -7.52 -0.64
CA HIS A 306 -24.66 -6.70 -1.77
C HIS A 306 -25.32 -5.41 -1.26
N ASP A 307 -24.93 -4.27 -1.82
CA ASP A 307 -25.31 -2.91 -1.38
C ASP A 307 -26.83 -2.71 -1.16
N LEU A 308 -27.67 -3.39 -1.96
CA LEU A 308 -29.12 -3.39 -1.81
C LEU A 308 -29.59 -3.84 -0.42
N PHE A 309 -28.94 -4.88 0.12
CA PHE A 309 -29.27 -5.49 1.40
C PHE A 309 -28.44 -4.91 2.55
N GLN A 310 -27.36 -4.18 2.26
CA GLN A 310 -26.41 -3.70 3.26
C GLN A 310 -27.09 -2.84 4.34
N GLU A 311 -27.76 -1.76 3.92
CA GLU A 311 -28.48 -0.85 4.82
C GLU A 311 -29.54 -1.60 5.65
N PHE A 312 -30.35 -2.43 4.98
CA PHE A 312 -31.41 -3.21 5.62
C PHE A 312 -30.88 -4.20 6.66
N LEU A 313 -29.81 -4.93 6.34
CA LEU A 313 -29.20 -5.90 7.25
C LEU A 313 -28.45 -5.22 8.39
N TYR A 314 -27.78 -4.11 8.12
CA TYR A 314 -27.06 -3.32 9.12
C TYR A 314 -28.01 -2.75 10.17
N GLU A 315 -29.17 -2.20 9.77
CA GLU A 315 -30.21 -1.73 10.71
C GLU A 315 -30.75 -2.82 11.65
N GLN A 316 -30.55 -4.10 11.28
CA GLN A 316 -31.00 -5.25 12.04
C GLN A 316 -29.88 -5.90 12.87
N LEU A 317 -28.69 -5.30 12.92
CA LEU A 317 -27.61 -5.76 13.80
C LEU A 317 -28.02 -5.58 15.26
N ASP A 318 -28.02 -6.67 16.02
CA ASP A 318 -28.32 -6.65 17.46
C ASP A 318 -27.25 -5.88 18.26
N ASN A 319 -25.99 -5.94 17.81
CA ASN A 319 -24.85 -5.31 18.50
C ASN A 319 -23.71 -4.96 17.50
N PRO A 320 -23.86 -3.88 16.70
CA PRO A 320 -22.86 -3.49 15.70
C PRO A 320 -21.49 -3.18 16.32
N GLU A 321 -21.45 -2.56 17.51
CA GLU A 321 -20.20 -2.24 18.21
C GLU A 321 -19.37 -3.50 18.51
N GLN A 322 -20.01 -4.61 18.91
CA GLN A 322 -19.30 -5.85 19.19
C GLN A 322 -18.77 -6.52 17.91
N LEU A 323 -19.51 -6.42 16.79
CA LEU A 323 -19.08 -6.89 15.48
C LEU A 323 -17.81 -6.16 15.05
N HIS A 324 -17.85 -4.81 15.04
CA HIS A 324 -16.71 -3.99 14.65
C HIS A 324 -15.51 -4.18 15.58
N ARG A 325 -15.74 -4.32 16.89
CA ARG A 325 -14.66 -4.61 17.84
C ARG A 325 -13.97 -5.95 17.56
N ALA A 326 -14.74 -7.01 17.31
CA ALA A 326 -14.16 -8.32 16.97
C ALA A 326 -13.41 -8.28 15.62
N ALA A 327 -13.91 -7.51 14.66
CA ALA A 327 -13.25 -7.32 13.37
C ALA A 327 -11.93 -6.53 13.51
N PHE A 328 -11.92 -5.44 14.29
CA PHE A 328 -10.69 -4.72 14.65
C PHE A 328 -9.68 -5.68 15.30
N GLN A 329 -10.11 -6.48 16.27
CA GLN A 329 -9.22 -7.43 16.95
C GLN A 329 -8.61 -8.46 16.00
N TYR A 330 -9.39 -8.96 15.05
CA TYR A 330 -8.90 -9.85 14.01
C TYR A 330 -7.82 -9.16 13.15
N TYR A 331 -8.08 -7.96 12.65
CA TYR A 331 -7.14 -7.26 11.79
C TYR A 331 -5.89 -6.79 12.53
N ALA A 332 -6.00 -6.34 13.77
CA ALA A 332 -4.87 -6.01 14.63
C ALA A 332 -4.00 -7.24 14.94
N GLY A 333 -4.61 -8.41 15.16
CA GLY A 333 -3.89 -9.67 15.29
C GLY A 333 -3.14 -10.07 14.02
N ARG A 334 -3.78 -9.96 12.85
CA ARG A 334 -3.13 -10.20 11.56
C ARG A 334 -1.98 -9.23 11.30
N LEU A 335 -2.15 -7.96 11.64
CA LEU A 335 -1.10 -6.96 11.54
C LEU A 335 0.11 -7.35 12.40
N TYR A 336 -0.12 -7.76 13.65
CA TYR A 336 0.95 -8.25 14.51
C TYR A 336 1.69 -9.43 13.84
N ASP A 337 0.95 -10.42 13.33
CA ASP A 337 1.54 -11.61 12.68
C ASP A 337 2.40 -11.24 11.46
N GLU A 338 1.97 -10.29 10.63
CA GLU A 338 2.75 -9.87 9.45
C GLU A 338 3.97 -9.01 9.85
N VAL A 339 3.86 -8.22 10.91
CA VAL A 339 4.95 -7.40 11.44
C VAL A 339 5.98 -8.26 12.19
N GLU A 340 5.57 -9.40 12.73
CA GLU A 340 6.42 -10.32 13.48
C GLU A 340 7.48 -10.97 12.57
N GLY A 341 8.69 -10.41 12.59
CA GLY A 341 9.83 -10.88 11.79
C GLY A 341 9.96 -10.21 10.42
N SER A 342 9.17 -9.16 10.16
CA SER A 342 9.26 -8.35 8.95
C SER A 342 10.50 -7.44 8.96
N GLU A 343 11.15 -7.33 7.80
CA GLU A 343 12.21 -6.33 7.56
C GLU A 343 11.63 -4.96 7.18
N ALA A 344 10.36 -4.90 6.77
CA ALA A 344 9.63 -3.66 6.47
C ALA A 344 8.24 -3.62 7.13
N PRO A 345 8.16 -3.64 8.49
CA PRO A 345 6.92 -3.76 9.25
C PRO A 345 5.79 -2.81 8.84
N MET A 346 6.14 -1.55 8.56
CA MET A 346 5.15 -0.53 8.19
C MET A 346 4.46 -0.92 6.88
N LEU A 347 5.21 -1.33 5.87
CA LEU A 347 4.65 -1.67 4.58
C LEU A 347 3.82 -2.95 4.69
N GLU A 348 4.35 -4.01 5.31
CA GLU A 348 3.66 -5.31 5.39
C GLU A 348 2.39 -5.28 6.26
N GLY A 349 2.35 -4.42 7.29
CA GLY A 349 1.17 -4.22 8.13
C GLY A 349 0.07 -3.33 7.52
N PHE A 350 0.35 -2.64 6.41
CA PHE A 350 -0.47 -1.55 5.86
C PHE A 350 -1.95 -1.88 5.68
N VAL A 351 -2.25 -2.95 4.94
CA VAL A 351 -3.63 -3.34 4.61
C VAL A 351 -4.44 -3.67 5.87
N TYR A 352 -3.82 -4.43 6.78
CA TYR A 352 -4.44 -4.84 8.03
C TYR A 352 -4.64 -3.65 8.98
N GLY A 353 -3.76 -2.66 8.93
CA GLY A 353 -3.90 -1.40 9.65
C GLY A 353 -5.14 -0.64 9.20
N LEU A 354 -5.29 -0.42 7.89
CA LEU A 354 -6.44 0.29 7.32
C LEU A 354 -7.78 -0.39 7.58
N LEU A 355 -7.87 -1.72 7.41
CA LEU A 355 -9.11 -2.45 7.69
C LEU A 355 -9.46 -2.45 9.19
N GLY A 356 -8.44 -2.48 10.05
CA GLY A 356 -8.61 -2.27 11.49
C GLY A 356 -9.19 -0.88 11.80
N ASN A 357 -8.68 0.15 11.12
CA ASN A 357 -9.10 1.55 11.33
C ASN A 357 -10.56 1.79 10.98
N ALA A 358 -11.00 1.30 9.82
CA ALA A 358 -12.39 1.43 9.40
C ALA A 358 -13.36 0.89 10.46
N HIS A 359 -12.98 -0.18 11.16
CA HIS A 359 -13.77 -0.71 12.26
C HIS A 359 -13.64 0.07 13.57
N LEU A 360 -12.51 0.73 13.83
CA LEU A 360 -12.39 1.64 14.97
C LEU A 360 -13.27 2.88 14.79
N GLU A 361 -13.31 3.43 13.58
CA GLU A 361 -14.15 4.58 13.25
C GLU A 361 -15.64 4.28 13.46
N GLU A 362 -16.10 3.08 13.07
CA GLU A 362 -17.45 2.61 13.33
C GLU A 362 -17.77 2.43 14.83
N ILE A 363 -16.78 2.08 15.66
CA ILE A 363 -16.96 1.94 17.11
C ILE A 363 -17.13 3.31 17.78
N TYR A 364 -16.37 4.32 17.33
CA TYR A 364 -16.26 5.62 17.99
C TYR A 364 -16.94 6.79 17.27
N ASP A 365 -17.59 6.55 16.13
CA ASP A 365 -18.22 7.57 15.27
C ASP A 365 -17.18 8.61 14.78
N GLY A 366 -16.07 8.08 14.24
CA GLY A 366 -14.89 8.82 13.77
C GLY A 366 -13.58 8.40 14.44
N ASP A 367 -12.52 9.19 14.26
CA ASP A 367 -11.17 8.91 14.76
C ASP A 367 -11.15 8.68 16.29
N PRO A 368 -10.65 7.53 16.78
CA PRO A 368 -10.53 7.26 18.22
C PRO A 368 -9.50 8.18 18.91
N GLU A 369 -9.80 8.59 20.13
CA GLU A 369 -8.79 9.16 21.05
C GLU A 369 -7.71 8.12 21.41
N VAL A 370 -6.50 8.56 21.76
CA VAL A 370 -5.38 7.67 22.11
C VAL A 370 -5.75 6.66 23.20
N GLU A 371 -6.50 7.08 24.22
CA GLU A 371 -6.95 6.19 25.29
C GLU A 371 -7.95 5.14 24.82
N GLN A 372 -8.83 5.50 23.88
CA GLN A 372 -9.82 4.59 23.29
C GLN A 372 -9.11 3.52 22.45
N PHE A 373 -8.15 3.94 21.64
CA PHE A 373 -7.32 3.02 20.87
C PHE A 373 -6.55 2.05 21.77
N ARG A 374 -5.87 2.57 22.81
CA ARG A 374 -5.15 1.73 23.78
C ARG A 374 -6.07 0.78 24.54
N GLU A 375 -7.32 1.17 24.81
CA GLU A 375 -8.31 0.27 25.41
C GLU A 375 -8.64 -0.90 24.47
N GLU A 376 -8.82 -0.65 23.17
CA GLU A 376 -9.06 -1.72 22.18
C GLU A 376 -7.85 -2.64 22.01
N VAL A 377 -6.63 -2.10 21.93
CA VAL A 377 -5.39 -2.90 21.91
C VAL A 377 -5.23 -3.71 23.20
N GLY A 378 -5.56 -3.13 24.36
CA GLY A 378 -5.51 -3.82 25.65
C GLY A 378 -6.45 -5.04 25.72
N ARG A 379 -7.49 -5.12 24.87
CA ARG A 379 -8.38 -6.28 24.78
C ARG A 379 -7.80 -7.45 23.98
N LEU A 380 -6.69 -7.26 23.26
CA LEU A 380 -5.97 -8.33 22.56
C LEU A 380 -5.16 -9.22 23.51
N GLU A 381 -5.07 -8.84 24.80
CA GLU A 381 -4.27 -9.54 25.82
C GLU A 381 -2.76 -9.63 25.47
N PHE A 382 -2.28 -8.75 24.59
CA PHE A 382 -0.87 -8.62 24.26
C PHE A 382 -0.04 -8.18 25.46
N GLU A 383 1.10 -8.82 25.63
CA GLU A 383 2.15 -8.39 26.55
C GLU A 383 2.76 -7.05 26.07
N PRO A 384 3.39 -6.26 26.97
CA PRO A 384 3.90 -4.94 26.61
C PRO A 384 4.87 -4.91 25.41
N HIS A 385 5.64 -5.99 25.19
CA HIS A 385 6.52 -6.10 24.04
C HIS A 385 5.77 -6.33 22.72
N GLU A 386 4.69 -7.13 22.74
CA GLU A 386 3.84 -7.39 21.59
C GLU A 386 3.05 -6.12 21.21
N ARG A 387 2.58 -5.37 22.20
CA ARG A 387 1.92 -4.06 21.98
C ARG A 387 2.85 -3.05 21.33
N LEU A 388 4.10 -2.96 21.80
CA LEU A 388 5.09 -2.07 21.21
C LEU A 388 5.42 -2.48 19.76
N GLN A 389 5.53 -3.78 19.48
CA GLN A 389 5.75 -4.29 18.13
C GLN A 389 4.57 -4.00 17.19
N LEU A 390 3.34 -4.19 17.68
CA LEU A 390 2.13 -3.75 17.00
C LEU A 390 2.22 -2.26 16.66
N MET A 391 2.68 -1.41 17.59
CA MET A 391 2.82 0.03 17.32
C MET A 391 3.86 0.33 16.24
N PHE A 392 4.99 -0.38 16.17
CA PHE A 392 5.97 -0.13 15.11
C PHE A 392 5.43 -0.43 13.71
N GLY A 393 4.52 -1.40 13.56
CA GLY A 393 3.83 -1.67 12.29
C GLY A 393 2.59 -0.82 12.05
N TYR A 394 1.88 -0.44 13.10
CA TYR A 394 0.56 0.20 13.03
C TYR A 394 0.59 1.73 13.18
N ALA A 395 1.54 2.29 13.95
CA ALA A 395 1.58 3.73 14.25
C ALA A 395 1.60 4.67 13.03
N PRO A 396 2.18 4.32 11.86
CA PRO A 396 2.07 5.16 10.67
C PRO A 396 0.65 5.28 10.13
N TYR A 397 -0.24 4.37 10.50
CA TYR A 397 -1.60 4.25 9.97
C TYR A 397 -2.67 4.49 11.03
N ALA A 398 -2.30 4.63 12.31
CA ALA A 398 -3.27 4.80 13.39
C ALA A 398 -4.16 6.05 13.14
N PRO A 399 -5.50 5.92 13.14
CA PRO A 399 -6.45 6.99 12.91
C PRO A 399 -6.58 7.78 14.21
N THR A 400 -5.47 8.30 14.72
CA THR A 400 -5.48 9.18 15.89
C THR A 400 -5.58 10.63 15.38
N PRO A 401 -6.47 11.46 15.94
CA PRO A 401 -6.68 12.83 15.46
C PRO A 401 -5.37 13.62 15.48
N GLY A 402 -4.86 14.05 14.32
CA GLY A 402 -3.73 14.98 14.15
C GLY A 402 -2.45 14.67 14.95
N ASP A 403 -1.41 14.11 14.32
CA ASP A 403 -0.05 13.96 14.87
C ASP A 403 0.06 13.27 16.25
N GLN A 404 -0.95 12.53 16.70
CA GLN A 404 -0.96 11.86 18.01
C GLN A 404 -0.21 10.51 18.03
N SER A 405 0.37 10.08 16.91
CA SER A 405 1.21 8.86 16.80
C SER A 405 2.42 8.91 17.74
N ALA A 406 3.04 10.08 17.90
CA ALA A 406 4.12 10.30 18.85
C ALA A 406 3.64 10.11 20.31
N THR A 407 2.42 10.54 20.62
CA THR A 407 1.82 10.38 21.95
C THR A 407 1.56 8.90 22.26
N LEU A 408 0.98 8.17 21.31
CA LEU A 408 0.74 6.74 21.43
C LEU A 408 2.04 5.95 21.63
N LEU A 409 3.05 6.20 20.78
CA LEU A 409 4.36 5.56 20.89
C LEU A 409 5.05 5.87 22.23
N ALA A 410 4.99 7.11 22.70
CA ALA A 410 5.57 7.50 23.99
C ALA A 410 4.92 6.74 25.17
N LEU A 411 3.60 6.57 25.14
CA LEU A 411 2.87 5.82 26.18
C LEU A 411 3.19 4.32 26.16
N GLU A 412 3.33 3.70 24.99
CA GLU A 412 3.69 2.28 24.88
C GLU A 412 5.17 2.04 25.26
N LEU A 413 6.07 2.98 24.95
CA LEU A 413 7.46 2.93 25.40
C LEU A 413 7.57 3.01 26.94
N ASP A 414 6.69 3.76 27.61
CA ASP A 414 6.60 3.82 29.07
C ASP A 414 6.17 2.47 29.67
N ASP A 415 5.08 1.90 29.17
CA ASP A 415 4.57 0.58 29.59
C ASP A 415 5.64 -0.51 29.40
N TYR A 416 6.31 -0.52 28.24
CA TYR A 416 7.38 -1.48 27.94
C TYR A 416 8.59 -1.31 28.85
N THR A 417 8.99 -0.07 29.12
CA THR A 417 10.12 0.22 30.01
C THR A 417 9.82 -0.19 31.45
N GLU A 418 8.59 0.04 31.94
CA GLU A 418 8.16 -0.43 33.25
C GLU A 418 8.15 -1.96 33.33
N TRP A 419 7.67 -2.63 32.28
CA TRP A 419 7.66 -4.08 32.18
C TRP A 419 9.06 -4.69 32.22
N ILE A 420 10.00 -4.22 31.39
CA ILE A 420 11.40 -4.70 31.40
C ILE A 420 12.00 -4.53 32.80
N ARG A 421 11.80 -3.37 33.42
CA ARG A 421 12.35 -3.07 34.76
C ARG A 421 11.70 -3.93 35.86
N GLY A 422 10.54 -4.52 35.59
CA GLY A 422 9.86 -5.46 36.48
C GLY A 422 10.30 -6.91 36.33
N LEU A 423 11.08 -7.26 35.31
CA LEU A 423 11.60 -8.61 35.09
C LEU A 423 12.70 -8.93 36.12
N GLU A 424 12.66 -10.15 36.68
CA GLU A 424 13.73 -10.66 37.54
C GLU A 424 14.75 -11.41 36.66
N PRO A 425 16.00 -10.92 36.53
CA PRO A 425 17.02 -11.62 35.75
C PRO A 425 17.39 -12.96 36.41
N GLU A 426 17.55 -14.01 35.59
CA GLU A 426 17.92 -15.35 36.03
C GLU A 426 19.41 -15.44 36.39
N ASP A 427 20.25 -14.61 35.76
CA ASP A 427 21.68 -14.50 36.02
C ASP A 427 22.24 -13.09 35.73
N ASP A 428 23.51 -12.89 36.12
CA ASP A 428 24.24 -11.62 35.97
C ASP A 428 24.36 -11.20 34.48
N GLY A 429 24.33 -12.13 33.52
CA GLY A 429 24.39 -11.84 32.09
C GLY A 429 23.06 -11.34 31.53
N GLU A 430 21.95 -11.91 31.99
CA GLU A 430 20.60 -11.42 31.68
C GLU A 430 20.33 -10.05 32.32
N GLU A 431 20.85 -9.80 33.52
CA GLU A 431 20.80 -8.48 34.16
C GLU A 431 21.46 -7.40 33.29
N LEU A 432 22.63 -7.70 32.71
CA LEU A 432 23.31 -6.79 31.78
C LEU A 432 22.53 -6.59 30.48
N LYS A 433 21.83 -7.63 29.97
CA LYS A 433 20.97 -7.48 28.78
C LYS A 433 19.78 -6.57 29.04
N PHE A 434 19.08 -6.75 30.17
CA PHE A 434 17.96 -5.89 30.55
C PHE A 434 18.40 -4.44 30.75
N GLU A 435 19.56 -4.23 31.36
CA GLU A 435 20.10 -2.89 31.57
C GLU A 435 20.51 -2.22 30.24
N PHE A 436 21.13 -2.97 29.32
CA PHE A 436 21.49 -2.46 27.99
C PHE A 436 20.25 -2.07 27.16
N VAL A 437 19.24 -2.95 27.11
CA VAL A 437 17.96 -2.67 26.45
C VAL A 437 17.29 -1.47 27.13
N GLY A 438 17.31 -1.40 28.45
CA GLY A 438 16.77 -0.28 29.21
C GLY A 438 17.41 1.08 28.86
N VAL A 439 18.71 1.12 28.53
CA VAL A 439 19.40 2.33 28.07
C VAL A 439 18.93 2.77 26.69
N LEU A 440 18.78 1.83 25.75
CA LEU A 440 18.28 2.11 24.40
C LEU A 440 16.84 2.64 24.42
N PHE A 441 15.99 2.00 25.22
CA PHE A 441 14.58 2.39 25.36
C PHE A 441 14.40 3.71 26.11
N ASP A 442 15.24 4.03 27.09
CA ASP A 442 15.24 5.35 27.72
C ASP A 442 15.58 6.47 26.71
N LEU A 443 16.56 6.23 25.84
CA LEU A 443 16.91 7.18 24.79
C LEU A 443 15.72 7.38 23.82
N MET A 444 15.10 6.31 23.33
CA MET A 444 13.93 6.40 22.46
C MET A 444 12.77 7.15 23.14
N ARG A 445 12.43 6.77 24.37
CA ARG A 445 11.40 7.40 25.20
C ARG A 445 11.65 8.90 25.38
N ALA A 446 12.88 9.30 25.68
CA ALA A 446 13.23 10.71 25.83
C ALA A 446 13.10 11.51 24.54
N THR A 447 13.40 10.89 23.38
CA THR A 447 13.37 11.56 22.07
C THR A 447 11.99 11.76 21.47
N VAL A 448 11.00 10.94 21.86
CA VAL A 448 9.62 11.01 21.35
C VAL A 448 8.77 12.00 22.16
N ARG A 449 8.97 12.05 23.48
CA ARG A 449 8.19 12.90 24.43
C ARG A 449 8.07 14.39 24.06
N PRO A 450 9.10 15.08 23.51
CA PRO A 450 9.00 16.49 23.14
C PRO A 450 7.94 16.77 22.06
N ASN A 451 7.56 15.75 21.28
CA ASN A 451 6.58 15.85 20.20
C ASN A 451 5.17 15.43 20.67
N THR A 452 4.89 15.46 21.97
CA THR A 452 3.63 15.00 22.55
C THR A 452 3.01 16.07 23.44
N ASP A 453 1.68 16.08 23.53
CA ASP A 453 0.91 16.99 24.40
C ASP A 453 0.64 16.40 25.80
N VAL A 454 1.28 15.28 26.13
CA VAL A 454 1.10 14.57 27.41
C VAL A 454 2.14 15.00 28.45
N ASP A 455 1.65 15.35 29.64
CA ASP A 455 2.50 15.61 30.80
C ASP A 455 2.96 14.28 31.44
N PHE A 456 4.20 13.89 31.19
CA PHE A 456 4.82 12.71 31.82
C PHE A 456 5.37 13.03 33.22
N GLU A 457 5.43 12.01 34.09
CA GLU A 457 6.00 12.16 35.45
C GLU A 457 7.50 12.50 35.44
N GLU A 458 8.22 11.97 34.45
CA GLU A 458 9.65 12.21 34.23
C GLU A 458 9.81 13.08 32.97
N SER A 459 10.63 14.14 33.03
CA SER A 459 10.90 14.95 31.83
C SER A 459 11.93 14.27 30.92
N SER A 460 11.93 14.60 29.62
CA SER A 460 12.97 14.10 28.68
C SER A 460 14.39 14.40 29.17
N VAL A 461 14.59 15.58 29.78
CA VAL A 461 15.87 16.00 30.38
C VAL A 461 16.28 15.09 31.54
N GLU A 462 15.36 14.77 32.45
CA GLU A 462 15.64 13.84 33.56
C GLU A 462 15.99 12.44 33.05
N ILE A 463 15.34 11.99 31.97
CA ILE A 463 15.70 10.72 31.33
C ILE A 463 17.11 10.80 30.76
N TYR A 464 17.45 11.80 29.95
CA TYR A 464 18.80 11.95 29.39
C TYR A 464 19.89 11.95 30.47
N GLU A 465 19.69 12.68 31.58
CA GLU A 465 20.63 12.70 32.70
C GLU A 465 20.78 11.32 33.36
N SER A 466 19.66 10.61 33.59
CA SER A 466 19.70 9.27 34.17
C SER A 466 20.32 8.25 33.23
N THR A 467 20.05 8.31 31.92
CA THR A 467 20.65 7.45 30.90
C THR A 467 22.17 7.63 30.85
N LEU A 468 22.69 8.85 30.94
CA LEU A 468 24.13 9.10 31.00
C LEU A 468 24.77 8.42 32.22
N GLN A 469 24.15 8.53 33.39
CA GLN A 469 24.64 7.88 34.61
C GLN A 469 24.62 6.35 34.45
N ARG A 470 23.56 5.78 33.87
CA ARG A 470 23.47 4.33 33.60
C ARG A 470 24.55 3.86 32.64
N VAL A 471 24.84 4.61 31.58
CA VAL A 471 25.94 4.32 30.65
C VAL A 471 27.31 4.41 31.34
N GLU A 472 27.49 5.26 32.35
CA GLU A 472 28.72 5.29 33.14
C GLU A 472 28.87 4.09 34.09
N ASP A 473 27.76 3.62 34.65
CA ASP A 473 27.73 2.55 35.64
C ASP A 473 27.67 1.14 35.01
N PHE A 474 27.31 1.03 33.72
CA PHE A 474 27.19 -0.23 33.00
C PHE A 474 28.54 -0.91 32.72
N ASP A 475 28.63 -2.22 33.02
CA ASP A 475 29.85 -3.01 32.79
C ASP A 475 29.88 -3.58 31.36
N PHE A 476 30.21 -2.72 30.39
CA PHE A 476 30.30 -3.12 28.96
C PHE A 476 31.34 -4.23 28.72
N VAL A 477 32.38 -4.32 29.55
CA VAL A 477 33.41 -5.35 29.41
C VAL A 477 32.87 -6.73 29.79
N ALA A 478 31.94 -6.79 30.75
CA ALA A 478 31.27 -8.04 31.11
C ALA A 478 30.12 -8.41 30.16
N PHE A 479 29.58 -7.43 29.42
CA PHE A 479 28.49 -7.64 28.46
C PHE A 479 28.97 -8.24 27.13
N PHE A 480 30.10 -7.76 26.61
CA PHE A 480 30.67 -8.26 25.35
C PHE A 480 31.56 -9.50 25.57
N ASP A 481 31.53 -10.41 24.61
CA ASP A 481 32.39 -11.60 24.63
C ASP A 481 33.88 -11.22 24.46
N GLU A 482 34.79 -12.14 24.81
CA GLU A 482 36.24 -11.89 24.74
C GLU A 482 36.72 -11.46 23.34
N ASP A 483 36.02 -11.90 22.29
CA ASP A 483 36.31 -11.58 20.90
C ASP A 483 35.71 -10.22 20.44
N GLU A 484 34.91 -9.55 21.28
CA GLU A 484 34.20 -8.28 21.00
C GLU A 484 34.62 -7.13 21.92
N GLN A 485 35.74 -7.27 22.65
CA GLN A 485 36.18 -6.28 23.64
C GLN A 485 36.52 -4.90 23.07
N ASP A 486 36.73 -4.78 21.76
CA ASP A 486 36.88 -3.49 21.09
C ASP A 486 35.53 -2.71 21.07
N ALA A 487 34.41 -3.41 20.93
CA ALA A 487 33.06 -2.83 21.01
C ALA A 487 32.75 -2.27 22.41
N ALA A 488 33.27 -2.92 23.47
CA ALA A 488 33.16 -2.48 24.86
C ALA A 488 33.78 -1.09 25.12
N GLN A 489 34.66 -0.61 24.22
CA GLN A 489 35.27 0.72 24.32
C GLN A 489 34.55 1.79 23.48
N ILE A 490 33.77 1.38 22.48
CA ILE A 490 33.16 2.28 21.47
C ILE A 490 31.68 2.52 21.77
N ILE A 491 30.93 1.45 22.04
CA ILE A 491 29.49 1.52 22.30
C ILE A 491 29.09 2.48 23.44
N PRO A 492 29.81 2.55 24.58
CA PRO A 492 29.47 3.50 25.64
C PRO A 492 29.59 4.95 25.17
N ASP A 493 30.59 5.25 24.35
CA ASP A 493 30.84 6.58 23.82
C ASP A 493 29.83 6.94 22.72
N MET A 494 29.41 5.98 21.89
CA MET A 494 28.30 6.17 20.95
C MET A 494 26.99 6.46 21.67
N LEU A 495 26.67 5.71 22.73
CA LEU A 495 25.46 5.96 23.53
C LEU A 495 25.49 7.35 24.18
N ARG A 496 26.63 7.77 24.75
CA ARG A 496 26.82 9.13 25.28
C ARG A 496 26.64 10.20 24.21
N LEU A 497 27.20 9.98 23.03
CA LEU A 497 27.04 10.89 21.89
C LEU A 497 25.56 11.04 21.53
N CYS A 498 24.84 9.93 21.37
CA CYS A 498 23.41 9.95 21.07
C CYS A 498 22.61 10.72 22.13
N VAL A 499 22.86 10.45 23.43
CA VAL A 499 22.16 11.15 24.52
C VAL A 499 22.47 12.65 24.50
N HIS A 500 23.73 13.05 24.32
CA HIS A 500 24.11 14.47 24.29
C HIS A 500 23.55 15.21 23.08
N VAL A 501 23.55 14.59 21.89
CA VAL A 501 22.97 15.18 20.68
C VAL A 501 21.45 15.34 20.83
N SER A 502 20.76 14.30 21.30
CA SER A 502 19.31 14.36 21.52
C SER A 502 18.92 15.37 22.60
N ALA A 503 19.65 15.42 23.72
CA ALA A 503 19.43 16.42 24.76
C ALA A 503 19.66 17.86 24.25
N HIS A 504 20.68 18.08 23.42
CA HIS A 504 20.92 19.38 22.78
C HIS A 504 19.76 19.79 21.85
N ARG A 505 19.24 18.85 21.05
CA ARG A 505 18.10 19.08 20.15
C ARG A 505 16.84 19.51 20.91
N ASP A 506 16.56 18.85 22.04
CA ASP A 506 15.29 19.00 22.75
C ASP A 506 15.29 20.15 23.79
N LEU A 507 16.45 20.69 24.16
CA LEU A 507 16.57 21.80 25.12
C LEU A 507 16.33 23.16 24.46
N GLU A 508 15.43 23.98 25.03
CA GLU A 508 15.28 25.38 24.63
C GLU A 508 16.58 26.19 24.86
N LYS A 509 16.87 27.17 23.99
CA LYS A 509 18.08 28.00 24.04
C LYS A 509 18.29 28.68 25.41
N GLY A 510 19.21 28.12 26.20
CA GLY A 510 19.69 28.60 27.50
C GLY A 510 18.97 27.89 28.66
N GLU A 511 19.61 27.05 29.49
CA GLU A 511 20.83 27.32 30.28
C GLU A 511 21.87 26.17 30.26
N ARG A 512 21.69 25.13 29.44
CA ARG A 512 22.65 23.98 29.30
C ARG A 512 22.92 23.51 27.87
N ASP A 513 22.32 24.17 26.89
CA ASP A 513 22.45 23.91 25.44
C ASP A 513 23.91 23.74 24.97
N GLY A 514 24.81 24.59 25.48
CA GLY A 514 26.23 24.53 25.14
C GLY A 514 27.03 23.43 25.85
N GLU A 515 26.53 22.84 26.94
CA GLU A 515 27.25 21.82 27.72
C GLU A 515 27.13 20.45 27.06
N HIS A 516 25.92 20.05 26.64
CA HIS A 516 25.72 18.78 25.92
C HIS A 516 26.38 18.78 24.55
N LEU A 517 26.27 19.89 23.81
CA LEU A 517 26.97 20.03 22.54
C LEU A 517 28.50 19.97 22.71
N ALA A 518 29.05 20.61 23.75
CA ALA A 518 30.48 20.49 24.05
C ALA A 518 30.89 19.06 24.42
N ALA A 519 30.08 18.35 25.22
CA ALA A 519 30.35 16.97 25.59
C ALA A 519 30.27 16.01 24.39
N ALA A 520 29.33 16.23 23.47
CA ALA A 520 29.27 15.50 22.20
C ALA A 520 30.55 15.71 21.37
N TYR A 521 31.05 16.95 21.29
CA TYR A 521 32.34 17.24 20.65
C TYR A 521 33.52 16.56 21.35
N ASP A 522 33.57 16.56 22.69
CA ASP A 522 34.63 15.90 23.44
C ASP A 522 34.69 14.39 23.15
N VAL A 523 33.53 13.74 22.98
CA VAL A 523 33.43 12.33 22.57
C VAL A 523 33.99 12.13 21.15
N LEU A 524 33.57 12.96 20.18
CA LEU A 524 34.04 12.85 18.79
C LEU A 524 35.54 13.15 18.65
N GLU A 525 36.07 14.09 19.44
CA GLU A 525 37.50 14.41 19.50
C GLU A 525 38.36 13.21 19.95
N LYS A 526 37.83 12.32 20.82
CA LYS A 526 38.52 11.08 21.22
C LYS A 526 38.87 10.20 20.01
N TYR A 527 38.03 10.21 18.98
CA TYR A 527 38.23 9.43 17.75
C TYR A 527 38.97 10.20 16.66
N GLY A 528 39.32 11.47 16.91
CA GLY A 528 40.03 12.34 15.98
C GLY A 528 39.11 13.12 15.04
N LEU A 529 37.79 13.15 15.29
CA LEU A 529 36.88 14.05 14.58
C LEU A 529 36.74 15.36 15.36
N ASN A 530 37.60 16.32 15.04
CA ASN A 530 37.62 17.58 15.76
C ASN A 530 36.48 18.51 15.37
N ARG A 531 36.20 19.46 16.27
CA ARG A 531 35.12 20.43 16.14
C ARG A 531 35.14 21.22 14.84
N VAL A 532 36.33 21.56 14.31
CA VAL A 532 36.44 22.36 13.08
C VAL A 532 35.93 21.57 11.88
N ALA A 533 36.29 20.29 11.79
CA ALA A 533 35.80 19.40 10.74
C ALA A 533 34.26 19.24 10.82
N ILE A 534 33.72 19.06 12.03
CA ILE A 534 32.26 18.88 12.24
C ILE A 534 31.49 20.16 11.94
N GLU A 535 31.94 21.32 12.44
CA GLU A 535 31.30 22.61 12.16
C GLU A 535 31.35 22.92 10.66
N GLY A 536 32.44 22.60 9.97
CA GLY A 536 32.53 22.72 8.51
C GLY A 536 31.49 21.88 7.78
N VAL A 537 31.35 20.59 8.13
CA VAL A 537 30.31 19.72 7.54
C VAL A 537 28.90 20.23 7.85
N ILE A 538 28.62 20.64 9.09
CA ILE A 538 27.30 21.18 9.47
C ILE A 538 26.97 22.46 8.69
N ASP A 539 27.94 23.36 8.52
CA ASP A 539 27.74 24.60 7.78
C ASP A 539 27.49 24.31 6.28
N ASN A 540 28.21 23.35 5.68
CA ASN A 540 27.95 22.91 4.31
C ASN A 540 26.58 22.25 4.17
N CYS A 541 26.15 21.44 5.15
CA CYS A 541 24.80 20.86 5.16
C CYS A 541 23.72 21.93 5.27
N ARG A 542 23.93 22.99 6.06
CA ARG A 542 23.00 24.13 6.15
C ARG A 542 22.96 24.93 4.86
N GLU A 543 24.10 25.19 4.24
CA GLU A 543 24.17 25.88 2.95
C GLU A 543 23.46 25.07 1.86
N LEU A 544 23.67 23.74 1.83
CA LEU A 544 22.94 22.86 0.93
C LEU A 544 21.44 22.87 1.22
N ALA A 545 21.02 22.78 2.48
CA ALA A 545 19.60 22.80 2.88
C ALA A 545 18.90 24.14 2.58
N GLU A 546 19.60 25.27 2.69
CA GLU A 546 19.09 26.60 2.31
C GLU A 546 18.98 26.77 0.78
N GLU A 547 19.78 26.03 0.00
CA GLU A 547 19.80 26.07 -1.47
C GLU A 547 18.88 25.03 -2.13
N TYR A 548 18.65 23.88 -1.47
CA TYR A 548 17.78 22.81 -1.92
C TYR A 548 16.41 22.86 -1.21
N GLU A 549 15.48 23.66 -1.75
CA GLU A 549 14.01 23.51 -1.58
C GLU A 549 13.47 22.16 -2.14
N ALA A 550 14.34 21.20 -2.50
CA ALA A 550 13.92 19.90 -3.02
C ALA A 550 13.46 18.93 -1.91
N GLY A 551 13.82 19.18 -0.65
CA GLY A 551 13.23 18.50 0.50
C GLY A 551 11.74 18.78 0.58
N GLU A 552 11.34 20.06 0.51
CA GLU A 552 9.94 20.48 0.42
C GLU A 552 9.25 19.92 -0.84
N GLN A 553 9.93 19.80 -1.99
CA GLN A 553 9.31 19.20 -3.19
C GLN A 553 9.17 17.68 -3.12
N ALA A 554 10.10 16.97 -2.48
CA ALA A 554 9.99 15.53 -2.26
C ALA A 554 8.95 15.23 -1.17
N GLU A 555 8.90 16.05 -0.12
CA GLU A 555 7.90 16.02 0.95
C GLU A 555 6.51 16.38 0.40
N GLU A 556 6.30 17.50 -0.30
CA GLU A 556 5.03 17.86 -0.95
C GLU A 556 4.59 16.82 -2.00
N MET A 557 5.52 16.14 -2.66
CA MET A 557 5.19 15.11 -3.65
C MET A 557 4.87 13.76 -3.00
N ILE A 558 5.55 13.38 -1.91
CA ILE A 558 5.20 12.20 -1.10
C ILE A 558 3.87 12.47 -0.37
N GLU A 559 3.70 13.63 0.26
CA GLU A 559 2.45 14.08 0.87
C GLU A 559 1.32 14.14 -0.15
N GLY A 560 1.57 14.69 -1.35
CA GLY A 560 0.57 14.73 -2.43
C GLY A 560 0.19 13.34 -2.95
N GLN A 561 1.15 12.41 -3.06
CA GLN A 561 0.85 11.01 -3.42
C GLN A 561 0.16 10.26 -2.28
N MET A 562 0.52 10.52 -1.01
CA MET A 562 -0.16 9.96 0.16
C MET A 562 -1.57 10.53 0.31
N GLU A 563 -1.81 11.82 0.05
CA GLU A 563 -3.14 12.43 0.01
C GLU A 563 -3.99 11.87 -1.14
N GLU A 564 -3.41 11.67 -2.33
CA GLU A 564 -4.10 11.01 -3.44
C GLU A 564 -4.44 9.55 -3.10
N PHE A 565 -3.55 8.87 -2.39
CA PHE A 565 -3.69 7.49 -1.93
C PHE A 565 -4.74 7.33 -0.83
N PHE A 566 -4.76 8.21 0.17
CA PHE A 566 -5.82 8.26 1.19
C PHE A 566 -7.15 8.78 0.62
N GLY A 567 -7.12 9.67 -0.38
CA GLY A 567 -8.33 10.12 -1.09
C GLY A 567 -8.99 9.02 -1.95
N GLN A 568 -8.22 8.00 -2.36
CA GLN A 568 -8.75 6.77 -2.95
C GLN A 568 -9.32 5.80 -1.91
N PHE A 569 -8.89 5.91 -0.65
CA PHE A 569 -9.37 5.11 0.48
C PHE A 569 -10.71 5.61 1.04
N ASP A 570 -10.96 6.93 1.02
CA ASP A 570 -12.24 7.56 1.43
C ASP A 570 -13.45 7.20 0.53
N GLN A 571 -13.29 6.26 -0.40
CA GLN A 571 -14.37 5.68 -1.19
C GLN A 571 -14.76 4.33 -0.57
N ASP A 572 -16.01 4.23 -0.11
CA ASP A 572 -16.67 3.12 0.63
C ASP A 572 -16.48 1.66 0.08
N ASP A 573 -15.70 1.43 -0.98
CA ASP A 573 -15.62 0.16 -1.71
C ASP A 573 -14.19 -0.43 -1.87
N ALA A 574 -13.18 0.09 -1.15
CA ALA A 574 -11.83 -0.49 -1.18
C ALA A 574 -11.76 -1.88 -0.49
N THR A 575 -11.44 -2.93 -1.26
CA THR A 575 -11.32 -4.32 -0.75
C THR A 575 -9.88 -4.66 -0.35
N ARG A 576 -9.67 -5.65 0.54
CA ARG A 576 -8.31 -6.10 0.97
C ARG A 576 -7.37 -6.34 -0.22
N ASN A 577 -7.85 -7.01 -1.27
CA ASN A 577 -7.06 -7.28 -2.47
C ASN A 577 -6.70 -6.03 -3.29
N THR A 578 -7.58 -5.02 -3.25
CA THR A 578 -7.30 -3.74 -3.91
C THR A 578 -6.20 -3.03 -3.14
N LEU A 579 -6.27 -3.04 -1.81
CA LEU A 579 -5.24 -2.49 -0.94
C LEU A 579 -3.88 -3.20 -1.08
N ILE A 580 -3.85 -4.53 -1.19
CA ILE A 580 -2.59 -5.31 -1.37
C ILE A 580 -1.92 -4.93 -2.69
N ARG A 581 -2.70 -4.81 -3.77
CA ARG A 581 -2.18 -4.40 -5.08
C ARG A 581 -1.70 -2.95 -5.06
N MET A 582 -2.50 -2.06 -4.50
CA MET A 582 -2.14 -0.65 -4.34
C MET A 582 -0.86 -0.48 -3.51
N GLN A 583 -0.69 -1.27 -2.45
CA GLN A 583 0.54 -1.27 -1.66
C GLN A 583 1.75 -1.74 -2.48
N SER A 584 1.60 -2.82 -3.24
CA SER A 584 2.67 -3.35 -4.09
C SER A 584 3.07 -2.37 -5.20
N ASP A 585 2.08 -1.73 -5.81
CA ASP A 585 2.24 -0.71 -6.84
C ASP A 585 2.89 0.55 -6.25
N LEU A 586 2.38 1.07 -5.12
CA LEU A 586 2.93 2.23 -4.41
C LEU A 586 4.38 1.98 -3.99
N TYR A 587 4.70 0.81 -3.43
CA TYR A 587 6.08 0.51 -3.04
C TYR A 587 7.01 0.50 -4.25
N SER A 588 6.59 -0.14 -5.35
CA SER A 588 7.37 -0.19 -6.58
C SER A 588 7.56 1.20 -7.18
N GLU A 589 6.51 2.02 -7.18
CA GLU A 589 6.50 3.38 -7.71
C GLU A 589 7.30 4.34 -6.85
N MET A 590 7.16 4.32 -5.52
CA MET A 590 7.96 5.12 -4.60
C MET A 590 9.44 4.76 -4.69
N MET A 591 9.78 3.46 -4.79
CA MET A 591 11.16 3.04 -4.98
C MET A 591 11.70 3.47 -6.35
N GLU A 592 10.92 3.35 -7.42
CA GLU A 592 11.35 3.81 -8.76
C GLU A 592 11.48 5.34 -8.83
N LEU A 593 10.57 6.07 -8.18
CA LEU A 593 10.56 7.53 -8.14
C LEU A 593 11.68 8.08 -7.26
N ALA A 594 11.89 7.52 -6.06
CA ALA A 594 13.04 7.83 -5.22
C ALA A 594 14.33 7.55 -5.98
N ASN A 595 14.49 6.35 -6.54
CA ASN A 595 15.67 6.00 -7.34
C ASN A 595 15.86 6.94 -8.54
N SER A 596 14.79 7.37 -9.21
CA SER A 596 14.85 8.30 -10.34
C SER A 596 15.17 9.73 -9.92
N ALA A 597 14.61 10.22 -8.82
CA ALA A 597 14.89 11.54 -8.26
C ALA A 597 16.33 11.61 -7.73
N PHE A 598 16.78 10.57 -7.02
CA PHE A 598 18.18 10.41 -6.63
C PHE A 598 19.10 10.31 -7.85
N THR A 599 18.74 9.54 -8.88
CA THR A 599 19.53 9.46 -10.13
C THR A 599 19.61 10.80 -10.85
N ALA A 600 18.51 11.56 -10.95
CA ALA A 600 18.48 12.88 -11.56
C ALA A 600 19.29 13.89 -10.75
N MET A 601 19.14 13.90 -9.42
CA MET A 601 19.94 14.72 -8.52
C MET A 601 21.44 14.40 -8.64
N ILE A 602 21.83 13.12 -8.68
CA ILE A 602 23.22 12.69 -8.77
C ILE A 602 23.81 12.93 -10.18
N SER A 603 23.01 12.75 -11.23
CA SER A 603 23.47 12.83 -12.63
C SER A 603 23.47 14.26 -13.19
N GLU A 604 22.62 15.15 -12.67
CA GLU A 604 22.44 16.51 -13.18
C GLU A 604 22.96 17.60 -12.24
N SER A 605 23.29 17.27 -10.99
CA SER A 605 23.78 18.25 -10.02
C SER A 605 25.31 18.25 -9.88
N ASP A 606 25.94 19.21 -10.56
CA ASP A 606 27.30 19.65 -10.21
C ASP A 606 27.38 20.09 -8.73
N ARG A 607 26.26 20.51 -8.13
CA ARG A 607 26.18 21.00 -6.75
C ARG A 607 26.27 19.89 -5.70
N LEU A 608 25.70 18.70 -5.95
CA LEU A 608 25.83 17.57 -5.02
C LEU A 608 27.30 17.09 -4.98
N LEU A 609 27.96 17.06 -6.13
CA LEU A 609 29.38 16.74 -6.22
C LEU A 609 30.23 17.81 -5.51
N GLU A 610 29.92 19.09 -5.72
CA GLU A 610 30.56 20.21 -5.01
C GLU A 610 30.38 20.10 -3.49
N PHE A 611 29.17 19.80 -3.02
CA PHE A 611 28.88 19.55 -1.60
C PHE A 611 29.69 18.37 -1.03
N ILE A 612 29.80 17.26 -1.78
CA ILE A 612 30.61 16.11 -1.37
C ILE A 612 32.07 16.52 -1.18
N HIS A 613 32.62 17.34 -2.09
CA HIS A 613 33.96 17.85 -1.97
C HIS A 613 34.12 18.86 -0.82
N GLU A 614 33.18 19.79 -0.62
CA GLU A 614 33.20 20.75 0.49
C GLU A 614 33.17 20.05 1.86
N CYS A 615 32.35 19.01 2.00
CA CYS A 615 32.31 18.16 3.19
C CYS A 615 33.61 17.35 3.33
N GLY A 616 34.15 16.83 2.23
CA GLY A 616 35.44 16.14 2.21
C GLY A 616 36.59 17.05 2.70
N ASP A 617 36.68 18.26 2.17
CA ASP A 617 37.67 19.30 2.55
C ASP A 617 37.52 19.71 4.03
N SER A 618 36.30 19.65 4.57
CA SER A 618 36.06 19.88 5.99
C SER A 618 36.56 18.69 6.82
N LEU A 619 36.29 17.46 6.39
CA LEU A 619 36.74 16.24 7.05
C LEU A 619 38.24 15.99 6.94
N GLU A 620 38.94 16.55 5.94
CA GLU A 620 40.41 16.55 5.88
C GLU A 620 41.05 17.22 7.10
N GLN A 621 40.32 18.12 7.76
CA GLN A 621 40.79 18.82 8.95
C GLN A 621 40.72 17.95 10.20
N ALA A 622 40.05 16.79 10.14
CA ALA A 622 40.02 15.80 11.21
C ALA A 622 41.43 15.27 11.49
N ASP A 623 41.72 14.99 12.76
CA ASP A 623 43.01 14.42 13.17
C ASP A 623 43.15 12.95 12.73
N ASN A 624 42.02 12.27 12.48
CA ASN A 624 41.97 10.90 11.98
C ASN A 624 41.44 10.87 10.53
N PRO A 625 42.27 10.41 9.55
CA PRO A 625 41.88 10.34 8.14
C PRO A 625 40.77 9.32 7.85
N PHE A 626 40.37 8.48 8.82
CA PHE A 626 39.23 7.58 8.72
C PHE A 626 37.96 8.29 8.24
N PHE A 627 37.64 9.47 8.79
CA PHE A 627 36.37 10.13 8.51
C PHE A 627 36.26 10.64 7.07
N VAL A 628 37.35 11.21 6.54
CA VAL A 628 37.39 11.63 5.12
C VAL A 628 37.42 10.43 4.18
N ALA A 629 38.11 9.34 4.56
CA ALA A 629 38.11 8.10 3.79
C ALA A 629 36.72 7.45 3.75
N ALA A 630 36.01 7.38 4.89
CA ALA A 630 34.66 6.85 4.98
C ALA A 630 33.67 7.69 4.16
N TRP A 631 33.77 9.02 4.24
CA TRP A 631 32.92 9.95 3.47
C TRP A 631 33.06 9.76 1.96
N TYR A 632 34.28 9.76 1.43
CA TYR A 632 34.49 9.58 -0.01
C TYR A 632 34.17 8.16 -0.47
N SER A 633 34.38 7.15 0.39
CA SER A 633 34.00 5.77 0.06
C SER A 633 32.48 5.60 0.01
N PHE A 634 31.74 6.22 0.93
CA PHE A 634 30.27 6.30 0.88
C PHE A 634 29.80 7.05 -0.36
N ALA A 635 30.35 8.22 -0.64
CA ALA A 635 29.98 9.02 -1.82
C ALA A 635 30.25 8.28 -3.14
N ALA A 636 31.41 7.63 -3.27
CA ALA A 636 31.74 6.81 -4.43
C ALA A 636 30.76 5.64 -4.60
N HIS A 637 30.36 5.00 -3.49
CA HIS A 637 29.37 3.93 -3.52
C HIS A 637 28.00 4.41 -4.01
N VAL A 638 27.50 5.53 -3.46
CA VAL A 638 26.24 6.15 -3.87
C VAL A 638 26.27 6.50 -5.37
N TYR A 639 27.34 7.14 -5.86
CA TYR A 639 27.50 7.47 -7.27
C TYR A 639 27.63 6.25 -8.17
N ARG A 640 28.24 5.16 -7.69
CA ARG A 640 28.30 3.89 -8.41
C ARG A 640 26.92 3.25 -8.56
N MET A 641 26.08 3.32 -7.53
CA MET A 641 24.73 2.75 -7.54
C MET A 641 23.82 3.51 -8.50
N PHE A 642 23.83 4.85 -8.45
CA PHE A 642 22.85 5.67 -9.17
C PHE A 642 23.37 6.27 -10.49
N ALA A 643 24.68 6.46 -10.63
CA ALA A 643 25.30 7.05 -11.82
C ALA A 643 26.61 6.33 -12.23
N PRO A 644 26.61 5.01 -12.47
CA PRO A 644 27.83 4.22 -12.66
C PRO A 644 28.71 4.64 -13.85
N ASN A 645 28.14 5.37 -14.81
CA ASN A 645 28.84 5.81 -16.03
C ASN A 645 29.23 7.31 -16.00
N ALA A 646 28.97 8.02 -14.90
CA ALA A 646 29.32 9.44 -14.78
C ALA A 646 30.84 9.61 -14.55
N ASP A 647 31.42 10.68 -15.11
CA ASP A 647 32.83 11.01 -14.91
C ASP A 647 33.14 11.30 -13.42
N SER A 648 32.15 11.84 -12.68
CA SER A 648 32.18 12.10 -11.24
C SER A 648 32.31 10.83 -10.40
N THR A 649 31.72 9.71 -10.83
CA THR A 649 31.85 8.41 -10.14
C THR A 649 33.30 7.96 -10.10
N ARG A 650 34.01 8.06 -11.23
CA ARG A 650 35.43 7.72 -11.30
C ARG A 650 36.29 8.68 -10.46
N GLU A 651 35.95 9.96 -10.43
CA GLU A 651 36.62 10.96 -9.61
C GLU A 651 36.49 10.68 -8.11
N LEU A 652 35.28 10.33 -7.65
CA LEU A 652 35.03 9.95 -6.25
C LEU A 652 35.70 8.62 -5.89
N GLU A 653 35.76 7.65 -6.80
CA GLU A 653 36.51 6.40 -6.59
C GLU A 653 38.02 6.66 -6.47
N GLU A 654 38.59 7.55 -7.28
CA GLU A 654 39.99 7.97 -7.17
C GLU A 654 40.26 8.69 -5.83
N ALA A 655 39.34 9.54 -5.37
CA ALA A 655 39.41 10.19 -4.07
C ALA A 655 39.31 9.17 -2.90
N ALA A 656 38.35 8.25 -2.96
CA ALA A 656 38.19 7.19 -1.96
C ALA A 656 39.44 6.33 -1.83
N GLN A 657 40.03 5.91 -2.96
CA GLN A 657 41.29 5.16 -2.96
C GLN A 657 42.43 5.98 -2.34
N HIS A 658 42.53 7.26 -2.68
CA HIS A 658 43.56 8.13 -2.14
C HIS A 658 43.47 8.25 -0.61
N TYR A 659 42.29 8.54 -0.05
CA TYR A 659 42.15 8.69 1.40
C TYR A 659 42.21 7.36 2.14
N ALA A 660 41.87 6.24 1.51
CA ALA A 660 42.15 4.93 2.07
C ALA A 660 43.66 4.66 2.20
N GLU A 661 44.46 5.05 1.20
CA GLU A 661 45.93 5.00 1.29
C GLU A 661 46.47 5.89 2.41
N VAL A 662 45.95 7.12 2.53
CA VAL A 662 46.30 8.04 3.62
C VAL A 662 45.95 7.46 4.99
N ARG A 663 44.80 6.77 5.09
CA ARG A 663 44.40 6.07 6.31
C ARG A 663 45.34 4.91 6.64
N MET A 664 45.68 4.06 5.66
CA MET A 664 46.62 2.95 5.87
C MET A 664 47.98 3.47 6.38
N GLU A 665 48.52 4.53 5.78
CA GLU A 665 49.77 5.17 6.24
C GLU A 665 49.66 5.69 7.68
N TYR A 666 48.50 6.24 8.07
CA TYR A 666 48.25 6.71 9.43
C TYR A 666 48.13 5.55 10.44
N GLU A 667 47.47 4.46 10.06
CA GLU A 667 47.26 3.28 10.92
C GLU A 667 48.54 2.45 11.12
N GLU A 668 49.49 2.46 10.16
CA GLU A 668 50.82 1.83 10.32
C GLU A 668 51.63 2.40 11.50
N ASP A 669 51.38 3.67 11.86
CA ASP A 669 52.05 4.37 12.96
C ASP A 669 51.35 4.16 14.33
N LEU A 670 50.19 3.48 14.37
CA LEU A 670 49.44 3.19 15.59
C LEU A 670 49.82 1.84 16.20
N ASN A 671 49.84 1.77 17.54
CA ASN A 671 50.10 0.50 18.25
C ASN A 671 48.89 -0.46 18.19
N ASN A 672 47.68 0.08 18.03
CA ASN A 672 46.41 -0.63 17.86
C ASN A 672 45.64 0.09 16.73
N PRO A 673 45.68 -0.40 15.48
CA PRO A 673 44.87 0.14 14.39
C PRO A 673 43.37 -0.13 14.65
N ILE A 674 42.49 0.74 14.12
CA ILE A 674 41.03 0.63 14.34
C ILE A 674 40.46 -0.56 13.54
N TYR A 675 41.07 -0.92 12.41
CA TYR A 675 40.88 -2.17 11.67
C TYR A 675 42.23 -2.58 11.06
N GLU A 676 42.62 -3.87 11.12
CA GLU A 676 43.80 -4.37 10.40
C GLU A 676 43.48 -4.47 8.88
N ILE A 677 43.66 -3.39 8.13
CA ILE A 677 43.49 -3.40 6.67
C ILE A 677 44.84 -3.72 6.02
N GLU A 678 45.04 -4.97 5.57
CA GLU A 678 46.26 -5.37 4.83
C GLU A 678 46.23 -4.94 3.35
N GLU A 679 45.04 -4.82 2.74
CA GLU A 679 44.81 -4.27 1.39
C GLU A 679 43.42 -3.56 1.37
N PHE A 680 43.34 -2.29 0.93
CA PHE A 680 42.07 -1.62 0.63
C PHE A 680 41.88 -1.53 -0.88
N GLU A 681 40.98 -2.33 -1.44
CA GLU A 681 40.42 -2.07 -2.76
C GLU A 681 39.12 -1.27 -2.59
N VAL A 682 38.90 -0.21 -3.39
CA VAL A 682 37.62 0.53 -3.48
C VAL A 682 36.42 -0.37 -3.86
N TYR A 683 36.69 -1.63 -4.20
CA TYR A 683 35.72 -2.71 -4.42
C TYR A 683 35.48 -3.58 -3.18
N ASP A 684 36.35 -3.55 -2.16
CA ASP A 684 36.32 -4.42 -0.97
C ASP A 684 35.58 -3.81 0.22
N MET A 685 35.13 -2.54 0.15
CA MET A 685 33.95 -2.17 0.95
C MET A 685 32.74 -2.79 0.28
N ASP A 686 32.60 -4.10 0.48
CA ASP A 686 31.39 -4.81 0.18
C ASP A 686 30.31 -4.40 1.22
N PHE A 687 29.91 -3.13 1.21
CA PHE A 687 28.61 -2.71 1.71
C PHE A 687 27.47 -3.50 1.04
N PRO A 688 27.61 -4.01 -0.21
CA PRO A 688 26.77 -5.06 -0.73
C PRO A 688 26.85 -6.37 0.03
N ASP A 689 27.92 -6.78 0.69
CA ASP A 689 27.84 -7.97 1.56
C ASP A 689 27.10 -7.63 2.85
N LEU A 690 27.22 -6.42 3.42
CA LEU A 690 26.38 -6.03 4.57
C LEU A 690 24.90 -5.90 4.18
N MET A 691 24.61 -5.29 3.02
CA MET A 691 23.26 -5.08 2.48
C MET A 691 22.69 -6.32 1.78
N ASN A 692 23.51 -7.22 1.24
CA ASN A 692 23.09 -8.53 0.72
C ASN A 692 23.05 -9.54 1.88
N GLU A 693 23.81 -9.45 2.94
CA GLU A 693 23.62 -10.28 4.14
C GLU A 693 22.30 -9.90 4.82
N ILE A 694 21.93 -8.61 4.76
CA ILE A 694 20.56 -8.13 5.06
C ILE A 694 19.55 -8.62 4.00
N ALA A 695 19.81 -8.47 2.69
CA ALA A 695 18.84 -8.79 1.63
C ALA A 695 18.82 -10.24 1.09
N SER A 696 19.72 -11.12 1.57
CA SER A 696 19.90 -12.50 1.07
C SER A 696 20.02 -13.54 2.20
N SER A 697 19.68 -13.19 3.44
CA SER A 697 19.48 -14.19 4.50
C SER A 697 18.20 -14.99 4.22
N ASP A 698 18.30 -15.96 3.32
CA ASP A 698 17.31 -17.02 3.19
C ASP A 698 17.23 -17.75 4.54
N GLY A 699 16.04 -17.69 5.15
CA GLY A 699 15.74 -18.30 6.44
C GLY A 699 16.21 -19.74 6.57
N ASP A 700 17.15 -19.97 7.47
CA ASP A 700 17.17 -21.14 8.35
C ASP A 700 18.27 -20.97 9.41
N ARG A 701 17.86 -20.53 10.61
CA ARG A 701 18.56 -20.70 11.91
C ARG A 701 20.02 -20.23 11.99
N GLN A 702 20.18 -19.11 12.69
CA GLN A 702 21.03 -18.88 13.86
C GLN A 702 21.40 -17.40 13.84
N LEU A 703 21.07 -16.65 14.89
CA LEU A 703 21.87 -15.58 15.46
C LEU A 703 21.19 -15.15 16.77
N THR A 704 21.37 -16.00 17.78
CA THR A 704 21.77 -15.50 19.10
C THR A 704 23.27 -15.32 19.01
N GLU A 705 23.69 -14.12 18.61
CA GLU A 705 24.99 -13.50 18.86
C GLU A 705 24.84 -12.02 18.51
#